data_AF-A0A536DY19-F1
#
_entry.id   AF-A0A536DY19-F1
#
_cell.length_a   1.000
_cell.length_b   1.000
_cell.length_c   1.000
_cell.angle_alpha   90.00
_cell.angle_beta   90.00
_cell.angle_gamma   90.00
#
_symmetry.space_group_name_H-M   'P 1'
#
loop_
_entity.id
_entity.type
_entity.pdbx_description
1 polymer ?
#
loop_
_entity_poly.entity_id
_entity_poly.type
_entity_poly.pdbx_seq_one_letter_code
_entity_poly.pdbx_strand_id
1 'polypeptide(L)'
;MQGLDDKRLSYLPGLDGLRALAVMAVLLFHAGQRWIPGGFLGVEVFFVISGYLITCVLLESRERTGGVGLKQFWFRRARRLLPALFALLLGTLAVSVIFYPDEVAKLRGDTLAALGYVTNWYFIFDHQSYFDEVGRPSLVRHLWSLAIEEQFYLVWPVVLALLVGRLRTRGMVVLLLAGATASSVLMAVLWSPEAGPARVYYGTDTRVAGLLIGAALAFVWAPWKLARARSRTYATALNGAGLIGLAALVYLHVELDQYHSFLYHGGFALVSVCTAVVIAVAVHPSGQLGGFLGLQPLRWLGTRSYAVYLWHWPVFMLTRPGLDVSIDGLELLGLRLGVTFLLAEISYRLVERPARSGALGRAWRTFRDGRGLRRWAGGLRWGAPLSAAATSATVLAAFAIASEPPAPPEYLSVESVRIVSPASGQALSRAPAAVPVGTTSDQGAVVSVPTGTAPGRPADGPAQIYGYAPNVAVTVVGDSVMVGAAQTLAAAIPGADIDAAIGRQAQTALDILQQRRDSQALGEAVIIHIGNNGTFTAKQFDAMMQALADRRVVIFVNVKVPRSWEEPNNGVIADGVHRYGNAALVDWHSASVDRPELFYDDGIHLRPAGVQLYASLITKELAAHPPPPPLAPPPASPPPPTTPPPPEVAPADIPVPVPPPSPQPAPPTGTPSPTPGPTYPPTPTSPPTAPPPPPPPPPPPPTPAPTPPPTPPPTPPPTPPPTPEPTPPSTPEPTPPPTPEPTPTP
;
A
#
# COMPACT_ATOMS: atom_id res chain seq x y z
N MET A 1 -28.57 -38.06 31.86
CA MET A 1 -28.58 -38.42 30.43
C MET A 1 -27.23 -38.05 29.83
N GLN A 2 -26.31 -39.01 29.85
CA GLN A 2 -25.04 -38.96 29.13
C GLN A 2 -25.34 -39.25 27.65
N GLY A 3 -24.97 -38.33 26.77
CA GLY A 3 -25.14 -38.46 25.33
C GLY A 3 -24.09 -37.60 24.62
N LEU A 4 -22.93 -38.20 24.37
CA LEU A 4 -22.02 -37.95 23.25
C LEU A 4 -21.93 -36.51 22.74
N ASP A 5 -21.08 -35.69 23.38
CA ASP A 5 -20.48 -34.50 22.75
C ASP A 5 -19.35 -34.92 21.78
N ASP A 6 -19.66 -35.85 20.87
CA ASP A 6 -18.70 -36.41 19.92
C ASP A 6 -18.51 -35.45 18.75
N LYS A 7 -17.74 -34.37 18.99
CA LYS A 7 -17.36 -33.43 17.95
C LYS A 7 -16.50 -34.16 16.93
N ARG A 8 -17.01 -34.33 15.72
CA ARG A 8 -16.26 -34.95 14.61
C ARG A 8 -14.98 -34.17 14.31
N LEU A 9 -15.02 -32.85 14.43
CA LEU A 9 -13.83 -32.01 14.33
C LEU A 9 -13.05 -31.99 15.65
N SER A 10 -12.08 -32.90 15.76
CA SER A 10 -11.09 -32.91 16.84
C SER A 10 -10.16 -31.68 16.76
N TYR A 11 -9.50 -31.36 17.87
CA TYR A 11 -8.51 -30.29 17.93
C TYR A 11 -7.31 -30.60 17.00
N LEU A 12 -6.90 -29.64 16.17
CA LEU A 12 -5.87 -29.78 15.13
C LEU A 12 -4.61 -28.97 15.49
N PRO A 13 -3.68 -29.51 16.31
CA PRO A 13 -2.54 -28.75 16.82
C PRO A 13 -1.58 -28.30 15.71
N GLY A 14 -1.48 -29.04 14.60
CA GLY A 14 -0.63 -28.65 13.47
C GLY A 14 -1.05 -27.34 12.82
N LEU A 15 -2.34 -27.00 12.84
CA LEU A 15 -2.83 -25.71 12.32
C LEU A 15 -2.46 -24.54 13.23
N ASP A 16 -2.41 -24.75 14.55
CA ASP A 16 -1.90 -23.71 15.46
C ASP A 16 -0.40 -23.47 15.19
N GLY A 17 0.39 -24.51 14.95
CA GLY A 17 1.79 -24.34 14.57
C GLY A 17 1.98 -23.57 13.28
N LEU A 18 1.17 -23.85 12.25
CA LEU A 18 1.22 -23.09 11.00
C LEU A 18 0.86 -21.61 11.20
N ARG A 19 -0.15 -21.31 12.04
CA ARG A 19 -0.49 -19.94 12.45
C ARG A 19 0.67 -19.26 13.19
N ALA A 20 1.41 -20.01 14.01
CA ALA A 20 2.57 -19.49 14.74
C ALA A 20 3.70 -19.08 13.79
N LEU A 21 4.02 -19.92 12.80
CA LEU A 21 5.01 -19.58 11.77
C LEU A 21 4.56 -18.35 10.97
N ALA A 22 3.29 -18.31 10.55
CA ALA A 22 2.74 -17.21 9.79
C ALA A 22 2.79 -15.87 10.56
N VAL A 23 2.39 -15.84 11.84
CA VAL A 23 2.45 -14.60 12.63
C VAL A 23 3.89 -14.17 12.89
N MET A 24 4.81 -15.10 13.15
CA MET A 24 6.22 -14.74 13.33
C MET A 24 6.84 -14.16 12.07
N ALA A 25 6.52 -14.70 10.90
CA ALA A 25 6.97 -14.14 9.63
C ALA A 25 6.50 -12.69 9.45
N VAL A 26 5.23 -12.40 9.77
CA VAL A 26 4.67 -11.04 9.73
C VAL A 26 5.40 -10.11 10.71
N LEU A 27 5.61 -10.55 11.95
CA LEU A 27 6.33 -9.77 12.97
C LEU A 27 7.75 -9.44 12.54
N LEU A 28 8.48 -10.40 11.95
CA LEU A 28 9.86 -10.19 11.49
C LEU A 28 9.91 -9.24 10.29
N PHE A 29 8.96 -9.35 9.36
CA PHE A 29 8.83 -8.40 8.26
C PHE A 29 8.59 -6.97 8.78
N HIS A 30 7.63 -6.80 9.69
CA HIS A 30 7.34 -5.48 10.28
C HIS A 30 8.48 -4.95 11.15
N ALA A 31 9.36 -5.83 11.64
CA ALA A 31 10.57 -5.44 12.36
C ALA A 31 11.72 -5.02 11.44
N GLY A 32 11.52 -5.00 10.12
CA GLY A 32 12.53 -4.59 9.13
C GLY A 32 13.63 -5.63 8.91
N GLN A 33 13.38 -6.91 9.19
CA GLN A 33 14.38 -7.96 9.04
C GLN A 33 14.65 -8.29 7.58
N ARG A 34 15.86 -7.96 7.09
CA ARG A 34 16.25 -8.06 5.67
C ARG A 34 16.32 -9.49 5.12
N TRP A 35 16.47 -10.51 5.98
CA TRP A 35 16.58 -11.91 5.58
C TRP A 35 15.24 -12.61 5.34
N ILE A 36 14.13 -11.94 5.60
CA ILE A 36 12.76 -12.44 5.34
C ILE A 36 11.86 -11.33 4.75
N PRO A 37 12.24 -10.77 3.58
CA PRO A 37 11.49 -9.68 2.95
C PRO A 37 10.04 -10.05 2.63
N GLY A 38 9.75 -11.35 2.44
CA GLY A 38 8.42 -11.90 2.19
C GLY A 38 7.63 -12.26 3.44
N GLY A 39 8.04 -11.82 4.64
CA GLY A 39 7.34 -12.17 5.87
C GLY A 39 5.86 -11.75 5.91
N PHE A 40 5.46 -10.73 5.14
CA PHE A 40 4.06 -10.33 4.95
C PHE A 40 3.18 -11.42 4.30
N LEU A 41 3.77 -12.38 3.58
CA LEU A 41 3.06 -13.52 2.99
C LEU A 41 2.43 -14.43 4.05
N GLY A 42 2.83 -14.30 5.32
CA GLY A 42 2.14 -14.96 6.44
C GLY A 42 0.65 -14.59 6.52
N VAL A 43 0.24 -13.42 6.04
CA VAL A 43 -1.19 -13.05 5.92
C VAL A 43 -1.92 -13.95 4.92
N GLU A 44 -1.30 -14.30 3.80
CA GLU A 44 -1.86 -15.24 2.82
C GLU A 44 -2.05 -16.62 3.44
N VAL A 45 -1.08 -17.07 4.24
CA VAL A 45 -1.16 -18.32 4.99
C VAL A 45 -2.39 -18.30 5.93
N PHE A 46 -2.65 -17.18 6.62
CA PHE A 46 -3.85 -17.02 7.44
C PHE A 46 -5.14 -17.11 6.64
N PHE A 47 -5.22 -16.49 5.46
CA PHE A 47 -6.38 -16.57 4.58
C PHE A 47 -6.72 -18.02 4.21
N VAL A 48 -5.74 -18.84 3.80
CA VAL A 48 -6.00 -20.24 3.47
C VAL A 48 -6.44 -21.05 4.70
N ILE A 49 -5.77 -20.86 5.85
CA ILE A 49 -6.16 -21.51 7.10
C ILE A 49 -7.60 -21.15 7.48
N SER A 50 -7.96 -19.87 7.34
CA SER A 50 -9.30 -19.34 7.63
C SER A 50 -10.35 -19.93 6.70
N GLY A 51 -10.09 -19.96 5.40
CA GLY A 51 -10.96 -20.60 4.40
C GLY A 51 -11.21 -22.08 4.74
N TYR A 52 -10.16 -22.81 5.06
CA TYR A 52 -10.22 -24.23 5.41
C TYR A 52 -11.01 -24.47 6.71
N LEU A 53 -10.59 -23.83 7.81
CA LEU A 53 -11.17 -24.06 9.13
C LEU A 53 -12.65 -23.68 9.21
N ILE A 54 -13.01 -22.53 8.64
CA ILE A 54 -14.41 -22.07 8.67
C ILE A 54 -15.29 -23.00 7.86
N THR A 55 -14.85 -23.39 6.68
CA THR A 55 -15.59 -24.34 5.85
C THR A 55 -15.72 -25.70 6.54
N CYS A 56 -14.65 -26.21 7.17
CA CYS A 56 -14.72 -27.42 7.99
C CYS A 56 -15.75 -27.31 9.12
N VAL A 57 -15.74 -26.23 9.89
CA VAL A 57 -16.72 -26.03 10.98
C VAL A 57 -18.16 -26.02 10.47
N LEU A 58 -18.41 -25.39 9.31
CA LEU A 58 -19.75 -25.31 8.72
C LEU A 58 -20.19 -26.67 8.13
N LEU A 59 -19.29 -27.38 7.46
CA LEU A 59 -19.56 -28.73 6.91
C LEU A 59 -19.82 -29.74 8.03
N GLU A 60 -19.05 -29.70 9.12
CA GLU A 60 -19.27 -30.54 10.29
C GLU A 60 -20.63 -30.26 10.93
N SER A 61 -20.97 -28.98 11.13
CA SER A 61 -22.27 -28.59 11.68
C SER A 61 -23.42 -29.10 10.83
N ARG A 62 -23.29 -29.04 9.51
CA ARG A 62 -24.28 -29.55 8.56
C ARG A 62 -24.42 -31.07 8.64
N GLU A 63 -23.31 -31.81 8.62
CA GLU A 63 -23.35 -33.28 8.74
C GLU A 63 -23.97 -33.73 10.06
N ARG A 64 -23.80 -32.94 11.12
CA ARG A 64 -24.32 -33.26 12.45
C ARG A 64 -25.79 -32.86 12.66
N THR A 65 -26.24 -31.73 12.10
CA THR A 65 -27.57 -31.14 12.41
C THR A 65 -28.50 -31.02 11.21
N GLY A 66 -28.06 -31.42 10.01
CA GLY A 66 -28.78 -31.21 8.76
C GLY A 66 -28.69 -29.77 8.20
N GLY A 67 -28.23 -28.80 9.00
CA GLY A 67 -28.14 -27.39 8.62
C GLY A 67 -26.83 -26.71 9.03
N VAL A 68 -26.54 -25.54 8.44
CA VAL A 68 -25.28 -24.81 8.65
C VAL A 68 -25.24 -24.07 10.00
N GLY A 69 -26.39 -23.72 10.59
CA GLY A 69 -26.46 -23.11 11.92
C GLY A 69 -25.89 -21.68 12.00
N LEU A 70 -26.26 -20.81 11.06
CA LEU A 70 -25.69 -19.47 10.85
C LEU A 70 -25.61 -18.61 12.12
N LYS A 71 -26.73 -18.48 12.84
CA LYS A 71 -26.80 -17.69 14.09
C LYS A 71 -25.75 -18.17 15.09
N GLN A 72 -25.70 -19.48 15.36
CA GLN A 72 -24.75 -20.06 16.30
C GLN A 72 -23.29 -19.86 15.85
N PHE A 73 -23.04 -19.95 14.53
CA PHE A 73 -21.74 -19.69 13.94
C PHE A 73 -21.29 -18.24 14.20
N TRP A 74 -22.07 -17.23 13.80
CA TRP A 74 -21.70 -15.83 13.97
C TRP A 74 -21.57 -15.43 15.44
N PHE A 75 -22.45 -15.90 16.33
CA PHE A 75 -22.30 -15.63 17.77
C PHE A 75 -21.01 -16.20 18.36
N ARG A 76 -20.55 -17.37 17.90
CA ARG A 76 -19.26 -17.93 18.34
C ARG A 76 -18.09 -17.14 17.79
N ARG A 77 -18.18 -16.66 16.54
CA ARG A 77 -17.15 -15.84 15.90
C ARG A 77 -17.02 -14.47 16.57
N ALA A 78 -18.15 -13.78 16.77
CA ALA A 78 -18.22 -12.51 17.49
C ALA A 78 -17.60 -12.61 18.89
N ARG A 79 -17.94 -13.64 19.68
CA ARG A 79 -17.34 -13.88 21.01
C ARG A 79 -15.85 -14.21 20.98
N ARG A 80 -15.32 -14.61 19.83
CA ARG A 80 -13.91 -14.96 19.66
C ARG A 80 -13.06 -13.74 19.28
N LEU A 81 -13.61 -12.77 18.54
CA LEU A 81 -12.83 -11.74 17.84
C LEU A 81 -13.12 -10.33 18.35
N LEU A 82 -14.40 -9.93 18.38
CA LEU A 82 -14.79 -8.57 18.77
C LEU A 82 -14.21 -8.11 20.12
N PRO A 83 -14.23 -8.90 21.21
CA PRO A 83 -13.71 -8.43 22.49
C PRO A 83 -12.26 -7.98 22.45
N ALA A 84 -11.39 -8.74 21.76
CA ALA A 84 -9.97 -8.41 21.65
C ALA A 84 -9.74 -7.24 20.69
N LEU A 85 -10.53 -7.12 19.62
CA LEU A 85 -10.53 -5.92 18.77
C LEU A 85 -10.91 -4.67 19.57
N PHE A 86 -11.98 -4.71 20.38
CA PHE A 86 -12.37 -3.58 21.22
C PHE A 86 -11.27 -3.22 22.23
N ALA A 87 -10.62 -4.21 22.84
CA ALA A 87 -9.51 -3.96 23.75
C ALA A 87 -8.32 -3.28 23.04
N LEU A 88 -7.99 -3.72 21.82
CA LEU A 88 -6.99 -3.07 20.98
C LEU A 88 -7.37 -1.61 20.71
N LEU A 89 -8.57 -1.36 20.17
CA LEU A 89 -9.03 -0.02 19.78
C LEU A 89 -9.06 0.95 20.96
N LEU A 90 -9.49 0.48 22.14
CA LEU A 90 -9.44 1.29 23.36
C LEU A 90 -8.02 1.56 23.81
N GLY A 91 -7.13 0.56 23.73
CA GLY A 91 -5.72 0.72 24.07
C GLY A 91 -5.00 1.70 23.16
N THR A 92 -5.17 1.57 21.84
CA THR A 92 -4.56 2.48 20.86
C THR A 92 -5.11 3.89 21.02
N LEU A 93 -6.42 4.05 21.18
CA LEU A 93 -7.02 5.37 21.39
C LEU A 93 -6.55 6.00 22.71
N ALA A 94 -6.43 5.23 23.79
CA ALA A 94 -5.88 5.73 25.06
C ALA A 94 -4.44 6.21 24.91
N VAL A 95 -3.59 5.43 24.25
CA VAL A 95 -2.21 5.82 23.99
C VAL A 95 -2.15 7.08 23.12
N SER A 96 -2.95 7.17 22.07
CA SER A 96 -2.98 8.35 21.21
C SER A 96 -3.49 9.59 21.94
N VAL A 97 -4.54 9.51 22.75
CA VAL A 97 -5.03 10.65 23.53
C VAL A 97 -3.98 11.16 24.53
N ILE A 98 -3.22 10.25 25.14
CA ILE A 98 -2.23 10.61 26.18
C ILE A 98 -0.92 11.13 25.57
N PHE A 99 -0.43 10.50 24.49
CA PHE A 99 0.92 10.72 23.98
C PHE A 99 0.96 11.38 22.59
N TYR A 100 -0.11 11.28 21.80
CA TYR A 100 -0.17 11.75 20.41
C TYR A 100 -1.51 12.44 20.09
N PRO A 101 -1.89 13.49 20.83
CA PRO A 101 -3.21 14.12 20.72
C PRO A 101 -3.53 14.60 19.29
N ASP A 102 -2.50 15.00 18.54
CA ASP A 102 -2.62 15.47 17.16
C ASP A 102 -2.97 14.35 16.16
N GLU A 103 -2.71 13.09 16.50
CA GLU A 103 -3.05 11.93 15.65
C GLU A 103 -4.46 11.37 15.93
N VAL A 104 -5.07 11.78 17.05
CA VAL A 104 -6.38 11.27 17.49
C VAL A 104 -7.47 11.55 16.45
N ALA A 105 -7.42 12.70 15.79
CA ALA A 105 -8.37 13.08 14.76
C ALA A 105 -8.34 12.12 13.56
N LYS A 106 -7.14 11.72 13.12
CA LYS A 106 -6.93 10.78 12.01
C LYS A 106 -7.43 9.37 12.36
N LEU A 107 -7.21 8.94 13.60
CA LEU A 107 -7.65 7.63 14.10
C LEU A 107 -9.18 7.46 14.14
N ARG A 108 -9.97 8.53 14.09
CA ARG A 108 -11.45 8.44 14.11
C ARG A 108 -11.98 7.62 12.95
N GLY A 109 -11.59 7.98 11.71
CA GLY A 109 -12.03 7.32 10.48
C GLY A 109 -11.59 5.86 10.46
N ASP A 110 -10.32 5.63 10.77
CA ASP A 110 -9.73 4.30 10.84
C ASP A 110 -10.42 3.40 11.86
N THR A 111 -10.76 3.93 13.04
CA THR A 111 -11.42 3.18 14.11
C THR A 111 -12.85 2.80 13.72
N LEU A 112 -13.60 3.70 13.09
CA LEU A 112 -14.94 3.40 12.58
C LEU A 112 -14.89 2.34 11.48
N ALA A 113 -13.94 2.47 10.54
CA ALA A 113 -13.72 1.46 9.50
C ALA A 113 -13.32 0.11 10.11
N ALA A 114 -12.51 0.10 11.17
CA ALA A 114 -12.08 -1.11 11.87
C ALA A 114 -13.26 -1.82 12.58
N LEU A 115 -14.14 -1.06 13.23
CA LEU A 115 -15.36 -1.59 13.84
C LEU A 115 -16.32 -2.18 12.80
N GLY A 116 -16.40 -1.57 11.63
CA GLY A 116 -17.18 -2.06 10.49
C GLY A 116 -16.55 -3.23 9.74
N TYR A 117 -15.29 -3.58 10.03
CA TYR A 117 -14.49 -4.52 9.22
C TYR A 117 -14.45 -4.13 7.73
N VAL A 118 -14.20 -2.85 7.47
CA VAL A 118 -14.08 -2.26 6.12
C VAL A 118 -12.80 -1.43 5.95
N THR A 119 -11.81 -1.57 6.85
CA THR A 119 -10.53 -0.84 6.77
C THR A 119 -9.82 -1.02 5.43
N ASN A 120 -9.90 -2.21 4.83
CA ASN A 120 -9.29 -2.46 3.54
C ASN A 120 -9.88 -1.60 2.42
N TRP A 121 -11.21 -1.45 2.37
CA TRP A 121 -11.88 -0.58 1.39
C TRP A 121 -11.72 0.89 1.73
N TYR A 122 -11.78 1.24 3.01
CA TYR A 122 -11.52 2.60 3.46
C TYR A 122 -10.14 3.09 3.00
N PHE A 123 -9.08 2.31 3.20
CA PHE A 123 -7.73 2.68 2.74
C PHE A 123 -7.60 2.72 1.21
N ILE A 124 -8.35 1.91 0.47
CA ILE A 124 -8.39 2.01 -1.00
C ILE A 124 -8.97 3.35 -1.45
N PHE A 125 -10.09 3.78 -0.85
CA PHE A 125 -10.78 5.02 -1.25
C PHE A 125 -10.11 6.28 -0.68
N ASP A 126 -9.41 6.16 0.43
CA ASP A 126 -8.62 7.24 1.04
C ASP A 126 -7.20 7.31 0.44
N HIS A 127 -6.90 6.52 -0.59
CA HIS A 127 -5.61 6.47 -1.29
C HIS A 127 -4.39 6.23 -0.38
N GLN A 128 -4.58 5.55 0.76
CA GLN A 128 -3.49 5.18 1.66
C GLN A 128 -2.75 3.96 1.11
N SER A 129 -1.44 4.05 0.90
CA SER A 129 -0.62 2.86 0.60
C SER A 129 -0.24 2.12 1.88
N TYR A 130 -0.32 0.79 1.86
CA TYR A 130 0.13 -0.03 2.99
C TYR A 130 1.63 0.07 3.21
N PHE A 131 2.40 0.14 2.11
CA PHE A 131 3.86 0.08 2.14
C PHE A 131 4.54 1.44 2.00
N ASP A 132 3.83 2.43 1.45
CA ASP A 132 4.47 3.64 0.90
C ASP A 132 4.09 4.95 1.62
N GLU A 133 3.37 4.89 2.74
CA GLU A 133 2.90 6.11 3.39
C GLU A 133 4.00 6.91 4.09
N VAL A 134 3.90 8.23 4.00
CA VAL A 134 4.82 9.20 4.58
C VAL A 134 4.34 9.60 5.99
N GLY A 135 5.25 9.59 6.99
CA GLY A 135 4.90 9.82 8.40
C GLY A 135 4.62 8.54 9.19
N ARG A 136 3.91 8.65 10.33
CA ARG A 136 3.48 7.49 11.14
C ARG A 136 2.21 6.90 10.54
N PRO A 137 2.21 5.62 10.13
CA PRO A 137 1.00 4.92 9.74
C PRO A 137 -0.06 4.91 10.84
N SER A 138 -1.33 4.80 10.44
CA SER A 138 -2.42 4.51 11.38
C SER A 138 -2.09 3.33 12.31
N LEU A 139 -2.32 3.50 13.62
CA LEU A 139 -2.09 2.46 14.63
C LEU A 139 -3.00 1.24 14.46
N VAL A 140 -3.97 1.29 13.56
CA VAL A 140 -4.89 0.18 13.26
C VAL A 140 -4.83 -0.26 11.80
N ARG A 141 -3.81 0.20 11.04
CA ARG A 141 -3.66 -0.12 9.62
C ARG A 141 -3.69 -1.61 9.32
N HIS A 142 -2.93 -2.41 10.06
CA HIS A 142 -2.85 -3.86 9.90
C HIS A 142 -4.22 -4.58 9.96
N LEU A 143 -5.28 -3.95 10.48
CA LEU A 143 -6.62 -4.54 10.53
C LEU A 143 -7.26 -4.72 9.15
N TRP A 144 -6.70 -4.18 8.07
CA TRP A 144 -7.19 -4.39 6.69
C TRP A 144 -7.34 -5.88 6.35
N SER A 145 -6.42 -6.74 6.78
CA SER A 145 -6.49 -8.16 6.42
C SER A 145 -7.56 -8.87 7.23
N LEU A 146 -7.76 -8.46 8.49
CA LEU A 146 -8.84 -8.96 9.32
C LEU A 146 -10.22 -8.54 8.78
N ALA A 147 -10.33 -7.35 8.18
CA ALA A 147 -11.54 -6.94 7.48
C ALA A 147 -11.91 -7.93 6.35
N ILE A 148 -10.94 -8.32 5.52
CA ILE A 148 -11.14 -9.34 4.47
C ILE A 148 -11.60 -10.67 5.07
N GLU A 149 -10.96 -11.13 6.15
CA GLU A 149 -11.35 -12.38 6.83
C GLU A 149 -12.79 -12.33 7.37
N GLU A 150 -13.17 -11.24 8.05
CA GLU A 150 -14.52 -11.10 8.60
C GLU A 150 -15.59 -10.96 7.53
N GLN A 151 -15.31 -10.26 6.44
CA GLN A 151 -16.20 -10.22 5.27
C GLN A 151 -16.47 -11.64 4.75
N PHE A 152 -15.43 -12.48 4.66
CA PHE A 152 -15.59 -13.89 4.33
C PHE A 152 -16.41 -14.64 5.38
N TYR A 153 -16.21 -14.41 6.68
CA TYR A 153 -16.99 -15.08 7.73
C TYR A 153 -18.46 -14.64 7.77
N LEU A 154 -18.77 -13.44 7.28
CA LEU A 154 -20.14 -12.96 7.14
C LEU A 154 -20.81 -13.61 5.93
N VAL A 155 -20.16 -13.56 4.76
CA VAL A 155 -20.75 -13.95 3.47
C VAL A 155 -20.71 -15.46 3.23
N TRP A 156 -19.59 -16.13 3.50
CA TRP A 156 -19.39 -17.54 3.15
C TRP A 156 -20.40 -18.51 3.78
N PRO A 157 -20.78 -18.39 5.07
CA PRO A 157 -21.80 -19.26 5.65
C PRO A 157 -23.15 -19.17 4.93
N VAL A 158 -23.53 -17.97 4.43
CA VAL A 158 -24.76 -17.76 3.67
C VAL A 158 -24.65 -18.42 2.30
N VAL A 159 -23.56 -18.16 1.58
CA VAL A 159 -23.30 -18.78 0.27
C VAL A 159 -23.33 -20.31 0.39
N LEU A 160 -22.66 -20.85 1.40
CA LEU A 160 -22.69 -22.28 1.67
C LEU A 160 -24.12 -22.75 1.96
N ALA A 161 -24.85 -22.12 2.87
CA ALA A 161 -26.23 -22.51 3.19
C ALA A 161 -27.17 -22.50 1.96
N LEU A 162 -26.97 -21.56 1.02
CA LEU A 162 -27.76 -21.46 -0.21
C LEU A 162 -27.37 -22.51 -1.25
N LEU A 163 -26.08 -22.81 -1.43
CA LEU A 163 -25.64 -23.71 -2.49
C LEU A 163 -25.59 -25.17 -2.06
N VAL A 164 -25.49 -25.42 -0.76
CA VAL A 164 -25.33 -26.77 -0.25
C VAL A 164 -26.62 -27.58 -0.45
N GLY A 165 -26.50 -28.75 -1.08
CA GLY A 165 -27.65 -29.57 -1.48
C GLY A 165 -28.19 -29.27 -2.88
N ARG A 166 -27.89 -28.09 -3.45
CA ARG A 166 -28.12 -27.80 -4.88
C ARG A 166 -26.95 -28.27 -5.74
N LEU A 167 -25.73 -28.05 -5.25
CA LEU A 167 -24.51 -28.47 -5.93
C LEU A 167 -23.87 -29.67 -5.23
N ARG A 168 -23.38 -30.62 -6.03
CA ARG A 168 -22.55 -31.74 -5.54
C ARG A 168 -21.19 -31.20 -5.09
N THR A 169 -20.46 -31.96 -4.28
CA THR A 169 -19.10 -31.59 -3.82
C THR A 169 -18.19 -31.15 -4.97
N ARG A 170 -18.20 -31.88 -6.09
CA ARG A 170 -17.42 -31.50 -7.30
C ARG A 170 -17.82 -30.12 -7.84
N GLY A 171 -19.11 -29.82 -7.90
CA GLY A 171 -19.61 -28.52 -8.33
C GLY A 171 -19.18 -27.39 -7.38
N MET A 172 -19.15 -27.64 -6.07
CA MET A 172 -18.65 -26.66 -5.09
C MET A 172 -17.16 -26.39 -5.25
N VAL A 173 -16.35 -27.43 -5.43
CA VAL A 173 -14.92 -27.28 -5.65
C VAL A 173 -14.64 -26.51 -6.94
N VAL A 174 -15.32 -26.84 -8.05
CA VAL A 174 -15.18 -26.12 -9.32
C VAL A 174 -15.56 -24.65 -9.16
N LEU A 175 -16.68 -24.33 -8.49
CA LEU A 175 -17.10 -22.96 -8.25
C LEU A 175 -16.06 -22.17 -7.44
N LEU A 176 -15.53 -22.76 -6.37
CA LEU A 176 -14.54 -22.12 -5.50
C LEU A 176 -13.22 -21.89 -6.22
N LEU A 177 -12.74 -22.87 -6.97
CA LEU A 177 -11.51 -22.74 -7.76
C LEU A 177 -11.69 -21.75 -8.90
N ALA A 178 -12.85 -21.73 -9.57
CA ALA A 178 -13.15 -20.71 -10.58
C ALA A 178 -13.14 -19.30 -9.97
N GLY A 179 -13.72 -19.12 -8.79
CA GLY A 179 -13.65 -17.85 -8.06
C GLY A 179 -12.23 -17.46 -7.64
N ALA A 180 -11.42 -18.42 -7.19
CA ALA A 180 -10.02 -18.19 -6.84
C ALA A 180 -9.18 -17.78 -8.07
N THR A 181 -9.40 -18.44 -9.21
CA THR A 181 -8.78 -18.09 -10.48
C THR A 181 -9.24 -16.70 -10.93
N ALA A 182 -10.54 -16.39 -10.88
CA ALA A 182 -11.05 -15.08 -11.25
C ALA A 182 -10.45 -13.95 -10.38
N SER A 183 -10.35 -14.17 -9.07
CA SER A 183 -9.71 -13.25 -8.14
C SER A 183 -8.23 -13.02 -8.47
N SER A 184 -7.49 -14.10 -8.78
CA SER A 184 -6.06 -14.03 -9.15
C SER A 184 -5.84 -13.35 -10.51
N VAL A 185 -6.71 -13.62 -11.48
CA VAL A 185 -6.69 -12.96 -12.79
C VAL A 185 -7.03 -11.48 -12.65
N LEU A 186 -8.01 -11.13 -11.83
CA LEU A 186 -8.36 -9.74 -11.54
C LEU A 186 -7.17 -8.99 -10.91
N MET A 187 -6.46 -9.63 -9.97
CA MET A 187 -5.22 -9.07 -9.42
C MET A 187 -4.17 -8.81 -10.50
N ALA A 188 -3.94 -9.78 -11.39
CA ALA A 188 -2.97 -9.65 -12.46
C ALA A 188 -3.35 -8.55 -13.48
N VAL A 189 -4.64 -8.40 -13.77
CA VAL A 189 -5.15 -7.37 -14.70
C VAL A 189 -5.11 -5.97 -14.09
N LEU A 190 -5.41 -5.83 -12.79
CA LEU A 190 -5.41 -4.54 -12.09
C LEU A 190 -4.02 -4.12 -11.61
N TRP A 191 -3.05 -5.03 -11.58
CA TRP A 191 -1.69 -4.71 -11.19
C TRP A 191 -1.04 -3.81 -12.24
N SER A 192 -0.59 -2.64 -11.79
CA SER A 192 0.32 -1.79 -12.54
C SER A 192 1.50 -1.45 -11.64
N PRO A 193 2.75 -1.64 -12.10
CA PRO A 193 3.93 -1.14 -11.40
C PRO A 193 3.87 0.36 -11.11
N GLU A 194 3.11 1.11 -11.90
CA GLU A 194 3.05 2.58 -11.89
C GLU A 194 2.08 3.11 -10.83
N ALA A 195 1.01 2.35 -10.52
CA ALA A 195 -0.01 2.73 -9.54
C ALA A 195 0.28 2.21 -8.12
N GLY A 196 1.34 1.41 -7.97
CA GLY A 196 1.68 0.74 -6.72
C GLY A 196 0.70 -0.38 -6.32
N PRO A 197 0.98 -1.10 -5.22
CA PRO A 197 0.24 -2.30 -4.85
C PRO A 197 -1.09 -2.04 -4.14
N ALA A 198 -1.36 -0.83 -3.65
CA ALA A 198 -2.40 -0.56 -2.66
C ALA A 198 -3.77 -1.15 -3.03
N ARG A 199 -4.27 -0.88 -4.24
CA ARG A 199 -5.60 -1.35 -4.71
C ARG A 199 -5.72 -2.87 -4.77
N VAL A 200 -4.71 -3.55 -5.32
CA VAL A 200 -4.74 -5.01 -5.48
C VAL A 200 -4.35 -5.74 -4.20
N TYR A 201 -3.59 -5.08 -3.31
CA TYR A 201 -3.15 -5.64 -2.04
C TYR A 201 -4.24 -5.60 -0.97
N TYR A 202 -5.03 -4.52 -0.90
CA TYR A 202 -6.16 -4.39 0.02
C TYR A 202 -7.49 -4.96 -0.51
N GLY A 203 -7.63 -5.13 -1.82
CA GLY A 203 -8.89 -5.54 -2.43
C GLY A 203 -9.36 -6.92 -1.98
N THR A 204 -10.55 -7.02 -1.37
CA THR A 204 -11.14 -8.33 -1.06
C THR A 204 -11.30 -9.17 -2.33
N ASP A 205 -11.69 -8.51 -3.43
CA ASP A 205 -11.88 -9.10 -4.75
C ASP A 205 -10.60 -9.71 -5.35
N THR A 206 -9.44 -9.09 -5.09
CA THR A 206 -8.13 -9.56 -5.57
C THR A 206 -7.43 -10.51 -4.61
N ARG A 207 -7.84 -10.56 -3.33
CA ARG A 207 -7.19 -11.35 -2.27
C ARG A 207 -8.00 -12.55 -1.78
N VAL A 208 -9.28 -12.68 -2.16
CA VAL A 208 -10.14 -13.78 -1.69
C VAL A 208 -9.69 -15.16 -2.19
N ALA A 209 -8.81 -15.24 -3.20
CA ALA A 209 -8.28 -16.48 -3.74
C ALA A 209 -7.79 -17.47 -2.66
N GLY A 210 -7.00 -17.01 -1.69
CA GLY A 210 -6.51 -17.88 -0.61
C GLY A 210 -7.62 -18.45 0.28
N LEU A 211 -8.62 -17.63 0.63
CA LEU A 211 -9.81 -18.07 1.37
C LEU A 211 -10.59 -19.14 0.58
N LEU A 212 -10.76 -18.94 -0.73
CA LEU A 212 -11.48 -19.89 -1.60
C LEU A 212 -10.72 -21.20 -1.81
N ILE A 213 -9.38 -21.14 -1.95
CA ILE A 213 -8.52 -22.33 -2.04
C ILE A 213 -8.61 -23.15 -0.75
N GLY A 214 -8.53 -22.48 0.41
CA GLY A 214 -8.74 -23.12 1.71
C GLY A 214 -10.13 -23.76 1.83
N ALA A 215 -11.17 -23.05 1.41
CA ALA A 215 -12.54 -23.58 1.40
C ALA A 215 -12.71 -24.79 0.46
N ALA A 216 -12.10 -24.75 -0.73
CA ALA A 216 -12.13 -25.85 -1.69
C ALA A 216 -11.44 -27.10 -1.11
N LEU A 217 -10.30 -26.92 -0.44
CA LEU A 217 -9.60 -27.99 0.26
C LEU A 217 -10.50 -28.65 1.32
N ALA A 218 -11.26 -27.87 2.09
CA ALA A 218 -12.14 -28.43 3.13
C ALA A 218 -13.24 -29.36 2.59
N PHE A 219 -13.72 -29.15 1.36
CA PHE A 219 -14.71 -30.03 0.72
C PHE A 219 -14.16 -31.41 0.35
N VAL A 220 -12.88 -31.49 -0.02
CA VAL A 220 -12.23 -32.73 -0.47
C VAL A 220 -11.36 -33.38 0.60
N TRP A 221 -10.94 -32.61 1.61
CA TRP A 221 -9.97 -32.99 2.64
C TRP A 221 -10.47 -32.67 4.05
N ALA A 222 -11.70 -33.08 4.34
CA ALA A 222 -12.31 -32.91 5.66
C ALA A 222 -11.64 -33.85 6.69
N PRO A 223 -11.13 -33.33 7.82
CA PRO A 223 -10.23 -34.08 8.70
C PRO A 223 -10.91 -35.29 9.36
N TRP A 224 -12.21 -35.22 9.63
CA TRP A 224 -12.98 -36.33 10.20
C TRP A 224 -13.33 -37.44 9.20
N LYS A 225 -13.02 -37.26 7.91
CA LYS A 225 -13.16 -38.29 6.86
C LYS A 225 -11.83 -38.94 6.52
N LEU A 226 -10.72 -38.42 7.04
CA LEU A 226 -9.39 -38.94 6.75
C LEU A 226 -9.12 -40.18 7.60
N ALA A 227 -8.64 -41.23 6.96
CA ALA A 227 -8.21 -42.46 7.62
C ALA A 227 -6.68 -42.57 7.59
N ARG A 228 -6.13 -43.40 8.48
CA ARG A 228 -4.69 -43.68 8.46
C ARG A 228 -4.31 -44.38 7.15
N ALA A 229 -3.22 -43.95 6.55
CA ALA A 229 -2.70 -44.48 5.31
C ALA A 229 -2.45 -45.99 5.43
N ARG A 230 -3.02 -46.77 4.50
CA ARG A 230 -2.80 -48.21 4.43
C ARG A 230 -1.47 -48.57 3.75
N SER A 231 -0.94 -47.67 2.92
CA SER A 231 0.31 -47.85 2.18
C SER A 231 1.42 -46.95 2.75
N ARG A 232 2.61 -47.53 2.95
CA ARG A 232 3.82 -46.78 3.31
C ARG A 232 4.20 -45.78 2.22
N THR A 233 4.09 -46.17 0.94
CA THR A 233 4.38 -45.29 -0.20
C THR A 233 3.50 -44.04 -0.19
N TYR A 234 2.21 -44.19 0.09
CA TYR A 234 1.29 -43.06 0.22
C TYR A 234 1.68 -42.15 1.39
N ALA A 235 2.02 -42.72 2.55
CA ALA A 235 2.46 -41.94 3.70
C ALA A 235 3.77 -41.18 3.42
N THR A 236 4.74 -41.81 2.76
CA THR A 236 6.00 -41.17 2.35
C THR A 236 5.76 -40.05 1.34
N ALA A 237 4.95 -40.29 0.32
CA ALA A 237 4.60 -39.28 -0.68
C ALA A 237 3.88 -38.07 -0.03
N LEU A 238 2.95 -38.32 0.89
CA LEU A 238 2.25 -37.29 1.65
C LEU A 238 3.22 -36.44 2.48
N ASN A 239 4.13 -37.08 3.22
CA ASN A 239 5.14 -36.37 4.02
C ASN A 239 6.11 -35.59 3.13
N GLY A 240 6.54 -36.16 2.01
CA GLY A 240 7.38 -35.49 1.01
C GLY A 240 6.69 -34.24 0.44
N ALA A 241 5.41 -34.34 0.08
CA ALA A 241 4.63 -33.20 -0.40
C ALA A 241 4.52 -32.10 0.66
N GLY A 242 4.34 -32.46 1.94
CA GLY A 242 4.29 -31.49 3.04
C GLY A 242 5.63 -30.77 3.26
N LEU A 243 6.74 -31.50 3.17
CA LEU A 243 8.08 -30.93 3.28
C LEU A 243 8.39 -29.99 2.11
N ILE A 244 8.08 -30.42 0.88
CA ILE A 244 8.24 -29.58 -0.32
C ILE A 244 7.37 -28.33 -0.22
N GLY A 245 6.10 -28.47 0.20
CA GLY A 245 5.20 -27.34 0.39
C GLY A 245 5.71 -26.35 1.44
N LEU A 246 6.23 -26.84 2.58
CA LEU A 246 6.80 -25.97 3.62
C LEU A 246 8.11 -25.31 3.15
N ALA A 247 9.00 -26.05 2.49
CA ALA A 247 10.24 -25.51 1.94
C ALA A 247 9.96 -24.44 0.88
N ALA A 248 8.97 -24.65 0.01
CA ALA A 248 8.52 -23.67 -0.97
C ALA A 248 7.97 -22.42 -0.27
N LEU A 249 7.18 -22.55 0.80
CA LEU A 249 6.73 -21.39 1.57
C LEU A 249 7.89 -20.61 2.17
N VAL A 250 8.86 -21.30 2.80
CA VAL A 250 10.06 -20.67 3.38
C VAL A 250 10.84 -19.93 2.29
N TYR A 251 11.09 -20.58 1.16
CA TYR A 251 11.75 -19.97 0.01
C TYR A 251 11.05 -18.69 -0.46
N LEU A 252 9.72 -18.74 -0.66
CA LEU A 252 8.95 -17.57 -1.09
C LEU A 252 8.98 -16.42 -0.06
N HIS A 253 9.05 -16.72 1.24
CA HIS A 253 9.17 -15.68 2.29
C HIS A 253 10.58 -15.07 2.37
N VAL A 254 11.61 -15.79 1.96
CA VAL A 254 13.00 -15.30 1.96
C VAL A 254 13.33 -14.54 0.67
N GLU A 255 12.76 -14.95 -0.46
CA GLU A 255 13.14 -14.40 -1.77
C GLU A 255 12.25 -13.26 -2.26
N LEU A 256 10.95 -13.26 -1.92
CA LEU A 256 10.00 -12.32 -2.53
C LEU A 256 9.69 -11.15 -1.59
N ASP A 257 10.06 -9.94 -1.99
CA ASP A 257 9.57 -8.70 -1.35
C ASP A 257 8.20 -8.27 -1.92
N GLN A 258 7.59 -7.26 -1.29
CA GLN A 258 6.26 -6.75 -1.65
C GLN A 258 6.17 -6.05 -3.01
N TYR A 259 7.28 -5.67 -3.64
CA TYR A 259 7.30 -5.00 -4.95
C TYR A 259 7.55 -5.99 -6.08
N HIS A 260 7.82 -7.26 -5.76
CA HIS A 260 8.12 -8.27 -6.74
C HIS A 260 6.89 -8.61 -7.61
N SER A 261 6.90 -8.19 -8.89
CA SER A 261 5.78 -8.31 -9.84
C SER A 261 5.20 -9.72 -9.98
N PHE A 262 6.01 -10.76 -9.79
CA PHE A 262 5.56 -12.16 -9.79
C PHE A 262 4.40 -12.42 -8.79
N LEU A 263 4.40 -11.75 -7.63
CA LEU A 263 3.36 -11.93 -6.62
C LEU A 263 1.96 -11.64 -7.16
N TYR A 264 1.85 -10.56 -7.94
CA TYR A 264 0.61 -10.05 -8.48
C TYR A 264 0.15 -10.79 -9.75
N HIS A 265 1.05 -11.52 -10.41
CA HIS A 265 0.75 -12.35 -11.58
C HIS A 265 0.54 -13.84 -11.24
N GLY A 266 0.32 -14.18 -9.98
CA GLY A 266 0.03 -15.54 -9.53
C GLY A 266 0.87 -16.04 -8.37
N GLY A 267 1.89 -15.31 -7.93
CA GLY A 267 2.70 -15.69 -6.76
C GLY A 267 1.88 -15.83 -5.48
N PHE A 268 0.87 -14.97 -5.23
CA PHE A 268 -0.05 -15.18 -4.11
C PHE A 268 -0.88 -16.46 -4.23
N ALA A 269 -1.33 -16.81 -5.44
CA ALA A 269 -2.02 -18.07 -5.68
C ALA A 269 -1.10 -19.28 -5.40
N LEU A 270 0.18 -19.18 -5.79
CA LEU A 270 1.18 -20.20 -5.47
C LEU A 270 1.40 -20.36 -3.97
N VAL A 271 1.58 -19.27 -3.22
CA VAL A 271 1.64 -19.29 -1.74
C VAL A 271 0.41 -19.98 -1.16
N SER A 272 -0.77 -19.68 -1.71
CA SER A 272 -2.02 -20.28 -1.29
C SER A 272 -2.09 -21.79 -1.54
N VAL A 273 -1.62 -22.26 -2.70
CA VAL A 273 -1.53 -23.69 -3.03
C VAL A 273 -0.51 -24.41 -2.13
N CYS A 274 0.69 -23.84 -1.93
CA CYS A 274 1.69 -24.42 -1.03
C CYS A 274 1.14 -24.52 0.40
N THR A 275 0.42 -23.49 0.87
CA THR A 275 -0.26 -23.51 2.17
C THR A 275 -1.32 -24.60 2.24
N ALA A 276 -2.14 -24.76 1.20
CA ALA A 276 -3.16 -25.82 1.14
C ALA A 276 -2.53 -27.22 1.22
N VAL A 277 -1.39 -27.45 0.56
CA VAL A 277 -0.62 -28.70 0.67
C VAL A 277 -0.13 -28.92 2.09
N VAL A 278 0.46 -27.89 2.72
CA VAL A 278 0.93 -27.98 4.12
C VAL A 278 -0.23 -28.28 5.07
N ILE A 279 -1.39 -27.63 4.91
CA ILE A 279 -2.61 -27.91 5.68
C ILE A 279 -3.04 -29.36 5.47
N ALA A 280 -3.12 -29.83 4.23
CA ALA A 280 -3.57 -31.18 3.90
C ALA A 280 -2.72 -32.26 4.60
N VAL A 281 -1.41 -32.05 4.68
CA VAL A 281 -0.49 -32.97 5.38
C VAL A 281 -0.57 -32.79 6.90
N ALA A 282 -0.66 -31.56 7.39
CA ALA A 282 -0.69 -31.26 8.83
C ALA A 282 -1.95 -31.80 9.55
N VAL A 283 -3.07 -31.93 8.83
CA VAL A 283 -4.34 -32.46 9.38
C VAL A 283 -4.53 -33.95 9.12
N HIS A 284 -3.68 -34.59 8.31
CA HIS A 284 -3.84 -36.00 7.96
C HIS A 284 -3.30 -36.92 9.07
N PRO A 285 -4.01 -37.99 9.47
CA PRO A 285 -3.57 -38.89 10.56
C PRO A 285 -2.24 -39.61 10.35
N SER A 286 -1.72 -39.60 9.12
CA SER A 286 -0.41 -40.19 8.74
C SER A 286 0.66 -39.16 8.43
N GLY A 287 0.31 -37.88 8.48
CA GLY A 287 1.25 -36.79 8.28
C GLY A 287 2.09 -36.55 9.53
N GLN A 288 3.41 -36.56 9.39
CA GLN A 288 4.34 -36.27 10.47
C GLN A 288 4.43 -34.77 10.75
N LEU A 289 4.19 -33.95 9.72
CA LEU A 289 4.26 -32.50 9.82
C LEU A 289 3.30 -31.91 10.86
N GLY A 290 2.11 -32.51 11.01
CA GLY A 290 1.15 -32.10 12.04
C GLY A 290 1.67 -32.27 13.46
N GLY A 291 2.51 -33.29 13.70
CA GLY A 291 3.17 -33.50 15.00
C GLY A 291 4.25 -32.46 15.28
N PHE A 292 5.09 -32.17 14.28
CA PHE A 292 6.14 -31.14 14.38
C PHE A 292 5.56 -29.73 14.57
N LEU A 293 4.61 -29.33 13.73
CA LEU A 293 3.90 -28.05 13.89
C LEU A 293 3.09 -28.03 15.20
N GLY A 294 2.66 -29.19 15.67
CA GLY A 294 1.98 -29.35 16.94
C GLY A 294 2.86 -29.21 18.18
N LEU A 295 4.18 -29.00 18.07
CA LEU A 295 5.06 -28.83 19.24
C LEU A 295 4.58 -27.70 20.15
N GLN A 296 4.80 -27.86 21.46
CA GLN A 296 4.21 -26.98 22.48
C GLN A 296 4.51 -25.48 22.28
N PRO A 297 5.75 -25.04 21.94
CA PRO A 297 6.02 -23.62 21.73
C PRO A 297 5.21 -23.03 20.56
N LEU A 298 5.20 -23.73 19.43
CA LEU A 298 4.44 -23.33 18.24
C LEU A 298 2.94 -23.32 18.53
N ARG A 299 2.43 -24.34 19.23
CA ARG A 299 1.02 -24.39 19.63
C ARG A 299 0.66 -23.25 20.58
N TRP A 300 1.52 -22.93 21.55
CA TRP A 300 1.30 -21.84 22.50
C TRP A 300 1.17 -20.51 21.76
N LEU A 301 2.06 -20.25 20.81
CA LEU A 301 2.04 -19.02 20.01
C LEU A 301 0.86 -19.01 19.04
N GLY A 302 0.59 -20.13 18.36
CA GLY A 302 -0.50 -20.28 17.41
C GLY A 302 -1.88 -20.02 18.00
N THR A 303 -2.12 -20.54 19.21
CA THR A 303 -3.39 -20.30 19.94
C THR A 303 -3.60 -18.84 20.34
N ARG A 304 -2.52 -18.04 20.35
CA ARG A 304 -2.48 -16.60 20.65
C ARG A 304 -2.25 -15.73 19.42
N SER A 305 -2.13 -16.33 18.24
CA SER A 305 -1.73 -15.61 17.02
C SER A 305 -2.61 -14.40 16.72
N TYR A 306 -3.89 -14.47 17.10
CA TYR A 306 -4.83 -13.35 16.97
C TYR A 306 -4.44 -12.17 17.87
N ALA A 307 -4.24 -12.40 19.17
CA ALA A 307 -3.80 -11.37 20.11
C ALA A 307 -2.44 -10.78 19.71
N VAL A 308 -1.50 -11.64 19.31
CA VAL A 308 -0.17 -11.22 18.85
C VAL A 308 -0.29 -10.31 17.63
N TYR A 309 -1.10 -10.70 16.64
CA TYR A 309 -1.32 -9.91 15.43
C TYR A 309 -2.04 -8.58 15.69
N LEU A 310 -2.88 -8.48 16.72
CA LEU A 310 -3.51 -7.21 17.08
C LEU A 310 -2.51 -6.24 17.72
N TRP A 311 -1.73 -6.73 18.67
CA TRP A 311 -0.89 -5.86 19.50
C TRP A 311 0.49 -5.56 18.91
N HIS A 312 1.00 -6.36 17.95
CA HIS A 312 2.33 -6.10 17.39
C HIS A 312 2.40 -4.77 16.66
N TRP A 313 1.37 -4.44 15.87
CA TRP A 313 1.44 -3.28 14.99
C TRP A 313 1.51 -1.94 15.75
N PRO A 314 0.64 -1.63 16.73
CA PRO A 314 0.82 -0.42 17.53
C PRO A 314 2.17 -0.37 18.22
N VAL A 315 2.63 -1.48 18.80
CA VAL A 315 3.96 -1.55 19.46
C VAL A 315 5.07 -1.14 18.49
N PHE A 316 5.01 -1.61 17.24
CA PHE A 316 6.04 -1.34 16.25
C PHE A 316 5.95 0.10 15.72
N MET A 317 4.74 0.62 15.53
CA MET A 317 4.53 2.01 15.05
C MET A 317 4.86 3.07 16.10
N LEU A 318 4.85 2.70 17.38
CA LEU A 318 5.19 3.57 18.51
C LEU A 318 6.67 3.46 18.93
N THR A 319 7.45 2.58 18.30
CA THR A 319 8.86 2.33 18.64
C THR A 319 9.75 2.40 17.40
N ARG A 320 9.51 3.31 16.47
CA ARG A 320 10.31 3.43 15.23
C ARG A 320 11.75 3.87 15.59
N PRO A 321 12.78 3.12 15.16
CA PRO A 321 14.16 3.44 15.48
C PRO A 321 14.55 4.78 14.87
N GLY A 322 15.29 5.60 15.62
CA GLY A 322 15.75 6.92 15.20
C GLY A 322 14.65 8.00 15.16
N LEU A 323 13.39 7.63 15.39
CA LEU A 323 12.25 8.54 15.43
C LEU A 323 11.60 8.58 16.82
N ASP A 324 11.13 7.42 17.31
CA ASP A 324 10.46 7.32 18.61
C ASP A 324 11.39 6.77 19.70
N VAL A 325 12.39 5.96 19.32
CA VAL A 325 13.34 5.32 20.25
C VAL A 325 14.76 5.37 19.67
N SER A 326 15.75 5.49 20.56
CA SER A 326 17.17 5.56 20.19
C SER A 326 17.84 4.19 19.98
N ILE A 327 17.18 3.10 20.36
CA ILE A 327 17.68 1.72 20.18
C ILE A 327 17.24 1.15 18.84
N ASP A 328 18.04 0.24 18.28
CA ASP A 328 17.77 -0.42 17.01
C ASP A 328 18.18 -1.91 17.04
N GLY A 329 18.22 -2.55 15.87
CA GLY A 329 18.73 -3.92 15.70
C GLY A 329 18.02 -4.99 16.54
N LEU A 330 18.80 -5.91 17.09
CA LEU A 330 18.29 -7.07 17.86
C LEU A 330 17.73 -6.68 19.22
N GLU A 331 18.26 -5.61 19.84
CA GLU A 331 17.77 -5.11 21.12
C GLU A 331 16.34 -4.58 20.98
N LEU A 332 16.10 -3.75 19.96
CA LEU A 332 14.76 -3.26 19.64
C LEU A 332 13.81 -4.41 19.25
N LEU A 333 14.29 -5.39 18.48
CA LEU A 333 13.49 -6.58 18.13
C LEU A 333 13.07 -7.35 19.40
N GLY A 334 13.99 -7.59 20.33
CA GLY A 334 13.72 -8.25 21.60
C GLY A 334 12.68 -7.51 22.43
N LEU A 335 12.82 -6.18 22.55
CA LEU A 335 11.84 -5.34 23.25
C LEU A 335 10.46 -5.42 22.59
N ARG A 336 10.39 -5.22 21.28
CA ARG A 336 9.13 -5.24 20.50
C ARG A 336 8.41 -6.57 20.63
N LEU A 337 9.12 -7.69 20.49
CA LEU A 337 8.55 -9.03 20.67
C LEU A 337 8.11 -9.25 22.11
N GLY A 338 8.92 -8.85 23.09
CA GLY A 338 8.61 -8.98 24.52
C GLY A 338 7.34 -8.22 24.91
N VAL A 339 7.23 -6.95 24.53
CA VAL A 339 6.05 -6.11 24.79
C VAL A 339 4.82 -6.67 24.05
N THR A 340 4.97 -7.04 22.78
CA THR A 340 3.88 -7.64 22.00
C THR A 340 3.35 -8.91 22.66
N PHE A 341 4.23 -9.84 23.06
CA PHE A 341 3.82 -11.08 23.69
C PHE A 341 3.22 -10.88 25.08
N LEU A 342 3.71 -9.89 25.84
CA LEU A 342 3.14 -9.52 27.13
C LEU A 342 1.71 -8.98 26.96
N LEU A 343 1.51 -8.00 26.08
CA LEU A 343 0.19 -7.42 25.80
C LEU A 343 -0.77 -8.46 25.22
N ALA A 344 -0.29 -9.28 24.29
CA ALA A 344 -1.05 -10.38 23.73
C ALA A 344 -1.47 -11.40 24.79
N GLU A 345 -0.59 -11.75 25.74
CA GLU A 345 -0.93 -12.70 26.80
C GLU A 345 -1.94 -12.10 27.81
N ILE A 346 -1.79 -10.83 28.15
CA ILE A 346 -2.76 -10.10 28.99
C ILE A 346 -4.13 -10.07 28.30
N SER A 347 -4.18 -9.62 27.04
CA SER A 347 -5.41 -9.57 26.23
C SER A 347 -6.05 -10.96 26.10
N TYR A 348 -5.27 -11.97 25.76
CA TYR A 348 -5.76 -13.33 25.58
C TYR A 348 -6.35 -13.92 26.88
N ARG A 349 -5.68 -13.72 28.03
CA ARG A 349 -6.14 -14.26 29.32
C ARG A 349 -7.33 -13.50 29.90
N LEU A 350 -7.32 -12.17 29.82
CA LEU A 350 -8.29 -11.32 30.50
C LEU A 350 -9.51 -10.97 29.64
N VAL A 351 -9.36 -10.94 28.31
CA VAL A 351 -10.42 -10.53 27.38
C VAL A 351 -10.94 -11.72 26.59
N GLU A 352 -10.07 -12.41 25.84
CA GLU A 352 -10.52 -13.45 24.91
C GLU A 352 -11.03 -14.71 25.60
N ARG A 353 -10.29 -15.27 26.57
CA ARG A 353 -10.67 -16.51 27.27
C ARG A 353 -12.02 -16.38 28.01
N PRO A 354 -12.29 -15.31 28.77
CA PRO A 354 -13.58 -15.12 29.43
C PRO A 354 -14.75 -14.97 28.43
N ALA A 355 -14.53 -14.24 27.34
CA ALA A 355 -15.55 -14.07 26.30
C ALA A 355 -15.88 -15.38 25.57
N ARG A 356 -14.84 -16.16 25.20
CA ARG A 356 -14.99 -17.46 24.52
C ARG A 356 -15.70 -18.49 25.39
N SER A 357 -15.38 -18.56 26.68
CA SER A 357 -15.97 -19.52 27.62
C SER A 357 -17.40 -19.19 28.05
N GLY A 358 -17.96 -18.04 27.61
CA GLY A 358 -19.29 -17.58 27.99
C GLY A 358 -19.38 -17.13 29.46
N ALA A 359 -18.24 -16.88 30.11
CA ALA A 359 -18.18 -16.42 31.50
C ALA A 359 -18.92 -15.09 31.66
N LEU A 360 -18.77 -14.17 30.71
CA LEU A 360 -19.49 -12.89 30.69
C LEU A 360 -21.02 -13.08 30.64
N GLY A 361 -21.51 -14.01 29.81
CA GLY A 361 -22.93 -14.31 29.70
C GLY A 361 -23.49 -15.06 30.92
N ARG A 362 -22.65 -15.82 31.64
CA ARG A 362 -23.02 -16.39 32.95
C ARG A 362 -23.06 -15.31 34.02
N ALA A 363 -22.06 -14.44 34.06
CA ALA A 363 -21.98 -13.31 34.98
C ALA A 363 -23.18 -12.36 34.84
N TRP A 364 -23.56 -12.02 33.62
CA TRP A 364 -24.75 -11.20 33.34
C TRP A 364 -26.03 -11.82 33.90
N ARG A 365 -26.23 -13.13 33.67
CA ARG A 365 -27.38 -13.87 34.23
C ARG A 365 -27.34 -13.90 35.76
N THR A 366 -26.17 -14.13 36.35
CA THR A 366 -25.99 -14.09 37.81
C THR A 366 -26.28 -12.71 38.40
N PHE A 367 -25.94 -11.63 37.69
CA PHE A 367 -26.26 -10.27 38.11
C PHE A 367 -27.76 -9.95 37.97
N ARG A 368 -28.36 -10.26 36.81
CA ARG A 368 -29.78 -10.00 36.53
C ARG A 368 -30.70 -10.81 37.43
N ASP A 369 -30.41 -12.10 37.58
CA ASP A 369 -31.27 -13.07 38.26
C ASP A 369 -30.89 -13.23 39.76
N GLY A 370 -29.78 -12.64 40.20
CA GLY A 370 -29.31 -12.67 41.58
C GLY A 370 -30.12 -11.78 42.51
N ARG A 371 -30.25 -12.20 43.79
CA ARG A 371 -30.80 -11.38 44.89
C ARG A 371 -29.74 -11.19 45.99
N GLY A 372 -29.82 -10.07 46.72
CA GLY A 372 -28.94 -9.77 47.87
C GLY A 372 -27.44 -9.80 47.55
N LEU A 373 -26.66 -10.44 48.42
CA LEU A 373 -25.18 -10.49 48.36
C LEU A 373 -24.64 -11.09 47.05
N ARG A 374 -25.37 -12.02 46.41
CA ARG A 374 -24.97 -12.62 45.12
C ARG A 374 -25.05 -11.65 43.95
N ARG A 375 -26.04 -10.76 43.93
CA ARG A 375 -26.14 -9.67 42.94
C ARG A 375 -25.03 -8.63 43.16
N TRP A 376 -24.75 -8.32 44.43
CA TRP A 376 -23.69 -7.39 44.81
C TRP A 376 -22.29 -7.91 44.45
N ALA A 377 -21.98 -9.16 44.82
CA ALA A 377 -20.72 -9.82 44.47
C ALA A 377 -20.54 -10.05 42.96
N GLY A 378 -21.63 -10.34 42.23
CA GLY A 378 -21.62 -10.43 40.76
C GLY A 378 -21.40 -9.07 40.10
N GLY A 379 -22.04 -8.02 40.63
CA GLY A 379 -21.87 -6.64 40.19
C GLY A 379 -20.45 -6.12 40.44
N LEU A 380 -19.84 -6.44 41.58
CA LEU A 380 -18.47 -6.01 41.87
C LEU A 380 -17.41 -6.78 41.06
N ARG A 381 -17.61 -8.09 40.84
CA ARG A 381 -16.68 -8.92 40.05
C ARG A 381 -16.69 -8.63 38.55
N TRP A 382 -17.83 -8.24 37.98
CA TRP A 382 -17.99 -8.09 36.54
C TRP A 382 -18.59 -6.76 36.11
N GLY A 383 -19.51 -6.20 36.89
CA GLY A 383 -20.11 -4.90 36.62
C GLY A 383 -19.10 -3.76 36.73
N ALA A 384 -18.29 -3.71 37.79
CA ALA A 384 -17.27 -2.68 37.97
C ALA A 384 -16.26 -2.59 36.80
N PRO A 385 -15.59 -3.67 36.34
CA PRO A 385 -14.66 -3.59 35.22
C PRO A 385 -15.36 -3.28 33.89
N LEU A 386 -16.60 -3.77 33.66
CA LEU A 386 -17.37 -3.43 32.46
C LEU A 386 -17.80 -1.97 32.45
N SER A 387 -18.25 -1.43 33.59
CA SER A 387 -18.58 -0.01 33.74
C SER A 387 -17.34 0.85 33.56
N ALA A 388 -16.20 0.48 34.16
CA ALA A 388 -14.94 1.19 33.95
C ALA A 388 -14.53 1.19 32.47
N ALA A 389 -14.58 0.04 31.79
CA ALA A 389 -14.29 -0.05 30.36
C ALA A 389 -15.25 0.80 29.50
N ALA A 390 -16.54 0.79 29.82
CA ALA A 390 -17.55 1.59 29.13
C ALA A 390 -17.32 3.10 29.36
N THR A 391 -17.06 3.51 30.60
CA THR A 391 -16.74 4.91 30.93
C THR A 391 -15.45 5.35 30.23
N SER A 392 -14.38 4.55 30.25
CA SER A 392 -13.16 4.83 29.51
C SER A 392 -13.42 4.96 28.02
N ALA A 393 -14.22 4.05 27.43
CA ALA A 393 -14.62 4.14 26.03
C ALA A 393 -15.37 5.44 25.71
N THR A 394 -16.32 5.84 26.57
CA THR A 394 -17.07 7.08 26.39
C THR A 394 -16.17 8.32 26.52
N VAL A 395 -15.28 8.35 27.51
CA VAL A 395 -14.34 9.46 27.71
C VAL A 395 -13.39 9.56 26.51
N LEU A 396 -12.77 8.45 26.11
CA LEU A 396 -11.88 8.40 24.97
C LEU A 396 -12.60 8.76 23.66
N ALA A 397 -13.85 8.33 23.47
CA ALA A 397 -14.65 8.72 22.32
C ALA A 397 -14.98 10.22 22.33
N ALA A 398 -15.25 10.82 23.50
CA ALA A 398 -15.48 12.26 23.62
C ALA A 398 -14.22 13.06 23.27
N PHE A 399 -13.05 12.65 23.79
CA PHE A 399 -11.76 13.21 23.38
C PHE A 399 -11.55 13.04 21.88
N ALA A 400 -11.80 11.83 21.37
CA ALA A 400 -11.70 11.55 19.96
C ALA A 400 -12.52 12.55 19.17
N ILE A 401 -13.82 12.73 19.46
CA ILE A 401 -14.76 13.66 18.79
C ILE A 401 -14.41 15.14 18.96
N ALA A 402 -13.70 15.51 20.03
CA ALA A 402 -13.25 16.88 20.26
C ALA A 402 -11.95 17.23 19.52
N SER A 403 -11.06 16.27 19.24
CA SER A 403 -9.76 16.50 18.58
C SER A 403 -9.86 16.95 17.12
N GLU A 404 -9.59 18.21 16.82
CA GLU A 404 -9.47 18.65 15.43
C GLU A 404 -8.18 18.13 14.79
N PRO A 405 -8.20 17.76 13.49
CA PRO A 405 -6.97 17.39 12.80
C PRO A 405 -6.01 18.58 12.82
N PRO A 406 -4.72 18.38 13.14
CA PRO A 406 -3.74 19.45 13.09
C PRO A 406 -3.71 20.01 11.66
N ALA A 407 -3.53 21.33 11.53
CA ALA A 407 -3.25 21.93 10.23
C ALA A 407 -2.07 21.17 9.60
N PRO A 408 -2.13 20.83 8.29
CA PRO A 408 -0.98 20.25 7.62
C PRO A 408 0.21 21.18 7.89
N PRO A 409 1.37 20.65 8.29
CA PRO A 409 2.50 21.52 8.56
C PRO A 409 2.82 22.31 7.29
N GLU A 410 3.32 23.54 7.44
CA GLU A 410 3.48 24.51 6.34
C GLU A 410 4.29 23.96 5.14
N TYR A 411 5.12 22.94 5.36
CA TYR A 411 5.88 22.24 4.32
C TYR A 411 5.09 21.16 3.55
N LEU A 412 3.90 20.76 4.03
CA LEU A 412 2.96 19.82 3.41
C LEU A 412 1.66 20.49 2.92
N SER A 413 1.47 21.79 3.16
CA SER A 413 0.26 22.50 2.71
C SER A 413 0.23 22.77 1.21
N VAL A 414 1.32 22.45 0.49
CA VAL A 414 1.43 22.63 -0.96
C VAL A 414 1.54 21.27 -1.64
N GLU A 415 0.48 20.85 -2.32
CA GLU A 415 0.39 19.54 -2.98
C GLU A 415 1.31 19.41 -4.20
N SER A 416 1.47 20.51 -4.95
CA SER A 416 2.42 20.61 -6.06
C SER A 416 2.95 22.03 -6.23
N VAL A 417 4.20 22.14 -6.68
CA VAL A 417 4.86 23.41 -6.97
C VAL A 417 5.27 23.40 -8.43
N ARG A 418 4.79 24.41 -9.18
CA ARG A 418 5.26 24.70 -10.54
C ARG A 418 5.72 26.15 -10.64
N ILE A 419 7.01 26.33 -10.88
CA ILE A 419 7.64 27.64 -11.04
C ILE A 419 8.16 27.69 -12.48
N VAL A 420 7.49 28.47 -13.34
CA VAL A 420 7.90 28.66 -14.73
C VAL A 420 8.56 30.02 -14.85
N SER A 421 9.82 30.04 -15.26
CA SER A 421 10.50 31.29 -15.61
C SER A 421 10.42 31.50 -17.13
N PRO A 422 10.03 32.67 -17.64
CA PRO A 422 10.13 32.96 -19.07
C PRO A 422 11.61 32.92 -19.47
N ALA A 423 11.94 32.12 -20.49
CA ALA A 423 13.29 32.02 -21.01
C ALA A 423 13.79 33.42 -21.39
N SER A 424 14.91 33.84 -20.80
CA SER A 424 15.60 35.09 -21.12
C SER A 424 16.06 35.05 -22.58
N GLY A 425 15.23 35.57 -23.49
CA GLY A 425 15.57 35.54 -24.91
C GLY A 425 14.46 36.06 -25.83
N GLN A 426 13.99 37.30 -25.64
CA GLN A 426 13.52 38.17 -26.73
C GLN A 426 13.17 39.56 -26.19
N ALA A 427 14.07 40.52 -26.36
CA ALA A 427 13.66 41.91 -26.49
C ALA A 427 13.11 42.09 -27.91
N LEU A 428 11.80 42.17 -28.09
CA LEU A 428 11.18 42.82 -29.25
C LEU A 428 9.75 43.25 -28.92
N SER A 429 9.56 44.57 -29.04
CA SER A 429 8.32 45.34 -29.01
C SER A 429 7.11 44.62 -29.65
N ARG A 430 6.04 44.40 -28.87
CA ARG A 430 4.67 44.39 -29.39
C ARG A 430 3.66 44.65 -28.26
N ALA A 431 2.80 45.64 -28.48
CA ALA A 431 1.67 46.00 -27.63
C ALA A 431 0.70 44.81 -27.43
N PRO A 432 -0.03 44.74 -26.31
CA PRO A 432 -0.90 43.61 -26.02
C PRO A 432 -2.15 43.65 -26.90
N ALA A 433 -2.31 42.67 -27.78
CA ALA A 433 -3.59 42.37 -28.41
C ALA A 433 -4.41 41.52 -27.44
N ALA A 434 -5.54 42.07 -26.99
CA ALA A 434 -6.51 41.37 -26.17
C ALA A 434 -7.10 40.17 -26.92
N VAL A 435 -7.13 39.01 -26.26
CA VAL A 435 -7.92 37.84 -26.65
C VAL A 435 -8.74 37.42 -25.42
N PRO A 436 -10.03 37.03 -25.58
CA PRO A 436 -10.99 37.07 -24.50
C PRO A 436 -10.84 35.89 -23.54
N VAL A 437 -11.01 36.20 -22.25
CA VAL A 437 -11.13 35.26 -21.13
C VAL A 437 -12.44 34.46 -21.28
N GLY A 438 -12.32 33.17 -21.57
CA GLY A 438 -13.35 32.18 -21.29
C GLY A 438 -13.19 31.70 -19.85
N THR A 439 -14.14 32.04 -19.00
CA THR A 439 -14.22 31.66 -17.59
C THR A 439 -14.45 30.16 -17.42
N THR A 440 -13.51 29.46 -16.78
CA THR A 440 -13.80 28.27 -15.98
C THR A 440 -13.04 28.38 -14.66
N SER A 441 -13.81 28.42 -13.58
CA SER A 441 -13.37 28.45 -12.20
C SER A 441 -12.63 27.18 -11.81
N ASP A 442 -11.37 27.29 -11.40
CA ASP A 442 -10.79 26.45 -10.35
C ASP A 442 -9.71 27.24 -9.62
N GLN A 443 -9.82 27.35 -8.30
CA GLN A 443 -9.05 28.29 -7.49
C GLN A 443 -7.63 27.77 -7.20
N GLY A 444 -6.67 28.15 -8.04
CA GLY A 444 -5.26 28.19 -7.68
C GLY A 444 -4.95 29.53 -7.00
N ALA A 445 -4.58 29.51 -5.72
CA ALA A 445 -4.22 30.71 -4.97
C ALA A 445 -2.90 31.31 -5.53
N VAL A 446 -3.02 32.44 -6.23
CA VAL A 446 -1.88 33.30 -6.58
C VAL A 446 -1.49 34.09 -5.32
N VAL A 447 -0.46 33.64 -4.61
CA VAL A 447 0.10 34.39 -3.48
C VAL A 447 0.79 35.64 -4.02
N SER A 448 0.19 36.80 -3.79
CA SER A 448 0.79 38.11 -4.02
C SER A 448 1.43 38.57 -2.70
N VAL A 449 2.74 38.88 -2.71
CA VAL A 449 3.48 39.32 -1.52
C VAL A 449 3.23 40.81 -1.25
N PRO A 450 2.81 41.24 -0.03
CA PRO A 450 2.83 42.65 0.35
C PRO A 450 4.24 43.06 0.80
N THR A 451 4.79 44.09 0.17
CA THR A 451 6.06 44.72 0.56
C THR A 451 5.81 45.61 1.78
N GLY A 452 6.07 45.08 2.98
CA GLY A 452 5.99 45.82 4.25
C GLY A 452 7.37 46.21 4.75
N THR A 453 7.73 47.49 4.60
CA THR A 453 8.95 48.10 5.12
C THR A 453 8.80 48.42 6.62
N ALA A 454 9.72 47.96 7.48
CA ALA A 454 9.95 48.56 8.79
C ALA A 454 11.43 48.39 9.24
N PRO A 455 12.03 49.34 9.99
CA PRO A 455 13.48 49.48 10.08
C PRO A 455 14.11 49.03 11.42
N GLY A 456 15.27 48.37 11.32
CA GLY A 456 16.44 48.59 12.19
C GLY A 456 16.68 47.67 13.40
N ARG A 457 17.65 46.75 13.29
CA ARG A 457 18.91 46.65 14.11
C ARG A 457 19.77 45.45 13.61
N PRO A 458 21.11 45.55 13.55
CA PRO A 458 21.94 44.51 12.93
C PRO A 458 22.33 43.42 13.93
N ALA A 459 22.11 42.16 13.57
CA ALA A 459 22.73 41.01 14.22
C ALA A 459 23.17 40.02 13.14
N ASP A 460 24.49 39.79 13.08
CA ASP A 460 25.25 38.71 12.47
C ASP A 460 24.68 38.07 11.19
N GLY A 461 25.29 38.44 10.06
CA GLY A 461 24.81 38.12 8.72
C GLY A 461 24.77 36.63 8.38
N PRO A 462 23.76 36.18 7.60
CA PRO A 462 23.77 34.84 7.04
C PRO A 462 24.84 34.74 5.95
N ALA A 463 25.47 33.57 5.87
CA ALA A 463 26.40 33.21 4.82
C ALA A 463 25.84 33.60 3.43
N GLN A 464 26.64 34.30 2.64
CA GLN A 464 26.24 34.70 1.29
C GLN A 464 25.91 33.45 0.46
N ILE A 465 24.65 33.33 0.06
CA ILE A 465 24.21 32.42 -0.98
C ILE A 465 24.80 32.97 -2.29
N TYR A 466 25.87 32.34 -2.77
CA TYR A 466 26.37 32.58 -4.12
C TYR A 466 25.29 32.14 -5.11
N GLY A 467 24.49 33.08 -5.60
CA GLY A 467 23.52 32.81 -6.66
C GLY A 467 24.27 32.33 -7.90
N TYR A 468 24.09 31.06 -8.26
CA TYR A 468 24.52 30.55 -9.56
C TYR A 468 23.51 31.08 -10.58
N ALA A 469 23.93 32.02 -11.43
CA ALA A 469 23.12 32.46 -12.57
C ALA A 469 23.52 31.60 -13.78
N PRO A 470 22.86 30.46 -14.04
CA PRO A 470 23.10 29.77 -15.29
C PRO A 470 22.66 30.69 -16.42
N ASN A 471 23.55 30.99 -17.37
CA ASN A 471 23.14 31.50 -18.68
C ASN A 471 22.45 30.40 -19.53
N VAL A 472 21.78 29.45 -18.88
CA VAL A 472 21.29 28.20 -19.45
C VAL A 472 19.93 27.87 -18.85
N ALA A 473 18.99 27.44 -19.67
CA ALA A 473 17.70 26.96 -19.20
C ALA A 473 17.87 25.66 -18.38
N VAL A 474 17.34 25.65 -17.16
CA VAL A 474 17.39 24.49 -16.25
C VAL A 474 15.98 23.97 -16.04
N THR A 475 15.76 22.68 -16.25
CA THR A 475 14.52 21.99 -15.88
C THR A 475 14.75 21.19 -14.61
N VAL A 476 13.82 21.27 -13.67
CA VAL A 476 13.90 20.59 -12.38
C VAL A 476 12.63 19.78 -12.18
N VAL A 477 12.76 18.46 -12.03
CA VAL A 477 11.65 17.53 -11.79
C VAL A 477 11.88 16.79 -10.49
N GLY A 478 10.97 16.90 -9.53
CA GLY A 478 11.13 16.22 -8.26
C GLY A 478 9.85 15.77 -7.57
N ASP A 479 10.03 15.14 -6.41
CA ASP A 479 8.97 14.67 -5.55
C ASP A 479 8.77 15.57 -4.30
N SER A 480 8.10 15.04 -3.26
CA SER A 480 7.76 15.74 -2.03
C SER A 480 8.96 16.38 -1.31
N VAL A 481 10.15 15.78 -1.36
CA VAL A 481 11.33 16.37 -0.71
C VAL A 481 11.72 17.66 -1.44
N MET A 482 11.63 17.65 -2.77
CA MET A 482 11.94 18.84 -3.58
C MET A 482 10.85 19.91 -3.48
N VAL A 483 9.58 19.54 -3.26
CA VAL A 483 8.50 20.50 -2.95
C VAL A 483 8.90 21.39 -1.77
N GLY A 484 9.41 20.78 -0.68
CA GLY A 484 9.86 21.51 0.50
C GLY A 484 11.06 22.44 0.25
N ALA A 485 11.85 22.19 -0.80
CA ALA A 485 13.02 22.99 -1.16
C ALA A 485 12.80 23.92 -2.38
N ALA A 486 11.63 23.86 -3.03
CA ALA A 486 11.42 24.45 -4.36
C ALA A 486 11.66 25.97 -4.39
N GLN A 487 11.22 26.70 -3.36
CA GLN A 487 11.46 28.16 -3.29
C GLN A 487 12.94 28.51 -3.11
N THR A 488 13.67 27.74 -2.30
CA THR A 488 15.11 27.95 -2.11
C THR A 488 15.89 27.60 -3.37
N LEU A 489 15.48 26.54 -4.07
CA LEU A 489 16.04 26.18 -5.39
C LEU A 489 15.77 27.26 -6.44
N ALA A 490 14.55 27.82 -6.50
CA ALA A 490 14.23 28.91 -7.42
C ALA A 490 15.08 30.17 -7.16
N ALA A 491 15.35 30.46 -5.89
CA ALA A 491 16.23 31.57 -5.50
C ALA A 491 17.71 31.30 -5.83
N ALA A 492 18.16 30.05 -5.67
CA ALA A 492 19.54 29.64 -5.91
C ALA A 492 19.87 29.42 -7.39
N ILE A 493 18.86 29.10 -8.22
CA ILE A 493 18.95 28.88 -9.67
C ILE A 493 17.93 29.79 -10.37
N PRO A 494 18.20 31.10 -10.48
CA PRO A 494 17.30 32.03 -11.14
C PRO A 494 17.02 31.58 -12.58
N GLY A 495 15.75 31.52 -12.97
CA GLY A 495 15.35 31.10 -14.31
C GLY A 495 15.06 29.61 -14.48
N ALA A 496 15.19 28.78 -13.44
CA ALA A 496 14.81 27.37 -13.51
C ALA A 496 13.30 27.17 -13.69
N ASP A 497 12.92 26.18 -14.49
CA ASP A 497 11.56 25.62 -14.57
C ASP A 497 11.47 24.44 -13.58
N ILE A 498 10.84 24.69 -12.42
CA ILE A 498 10.73 23.73 -11.33
C ILE A 498 9.33 23.13 -11.31
N ASP A 499 9.27 21.81 -11.33
CA ASP A 499 8.04 21.03 -11.24
C ASP A 499 8.24 19.91 -10.22
N ALA A 500 7.63 20.05 -9.04
CA ALA A 500 7.70 19.09 -7.96
C ALA A 500 6.31 18.80 -7.40
N ALA A 501 6.03 17.55 -7.01
CA ALA A 501 4.72 17.19 -6.44
C ALA A 501 4.84 16.14 -5.33
N ILE A 502 3.95 16.24 -4.34
CA ILE A 502 3.83 15.26 -3.26
C ILE A 502 3.40 13.91 -3.84
N GLY A 503 4.02 12.82 -3.39
CA GLY A 503 3.67 11.47 -3.83
C GLY A 503 4.11 11.09 -5.25
N ARG A 504 4.83 11.98 -5.97
CA ARG A 504 5.26 11.71 -7.35
C ARG A 504 6.10 10.45 -7.45
N GLN A 505 5.72 9.59 -8.40
CA GLN A 505 6.39 8.33 -8.73
C GLN A 505 7.36 8.51 -9.92
N ALA A 506 8.31 7.57 -10.05
CA ALA A 506 9.29 7.55 -11.15
C ALA A 506 8.64 7.55 -12.54
N GLN A 507 7.53 6.82 -12.72
CA GLN A 507 6.84 6.80 -14.01
C GLN A 507 6.26 8.17 -14.37
N THR A 508 5.57 8.82 -13.43
CA THR A 508 5.02 10.17 -13.66
C THR A 508 6.11 11.18 -14.01
N ALA A 509 7.27 11.09 -13.37
CA ALA A 509 8.42 11.94 -13.72
C ALA A 509 8.93 11.67 -15.15
N LEU A 510 9.02 10.40 -15.56
CA LEU A 510 9.37 10.03 -16.93
C LEU A 510 8.37 10.58 -17.95
N ASP A 511 7.07 10.48 -17.68
CA ASP A 511 6.02 11.00 -18.56
C ASP A 511 6.13 12.52 -18.72
N ILE A 512 6.41 13.25 -17.63
CA ILE A 512 6.68 14.70 -17.66
C ILE A 512 7.90 15.02 -18.53
N LEU A 513 8.99 14.27 -18.36
CA LEU A 513 10.22 14.49 -19.14
C LEU A 513 10.00 14.21 -20.62
N GLN A 514 9.27 13.15 -20.98
CA GLN A 514 8.91 12.82 -22.36
C GLN A 514 8.01 13.90 -22.96
N GLN A 515 6.96 14.32 -22.25
CA GLN A 515 6.08 15.39 -22.69
C GLN A 515 6.83 16.69 -22.95
N ARG A 516 7.76 17.07 -22.05
CA ARG A 516 8.57 18.29 -22.19
C ARG A 516 9.61 18.17 -23.31
N ARG A 517 10.17 16.99 -23.54
CA ARG A 517 11.02 16.73 -24.70
C ARG A 517 10.25 16.95 -25.99
N ASP A 518 9.07 16.37 -26.08
CA ASP A 518 8.24 16.41 -27.29
C ASP A 518 7.70 17.84 -27.57
N SER A 519 7.50 18.65 -26.54
CA SER A 519 7.13 20.07 -26.65
C SER A 519 8.31 21.04 -26.72
N GLN A 520 9.56 20.53 -26.77
CA GLN A 520 10.79 21.32 -26.76
C GLN A 520 10.92 22.29 -25.56
N ALA A 521 10.33 21.92 -24.42
CA ALA A 521 10.33 22.70 -23.19
C ALA A 521 11.41 22.27 -22.18
N LEU A 522 12.29 21.32 -22.54
CA LEU A 522 13.41 20.92 -21.68
C LEU A 522 14.57 21.91 -21.76
N GLY A 523 15.08 22.30 -20.60
CA GLY A 523 16.34 23.03 -20.46
C GLY A 523 17.54 22.21 -20.93
N GLU A 524 18.70 22.84 -21.08
CA GLU A 524 19.94 22.12 -21.44
C GLU A 524 20.48 21.31 -20.26
N ALA A 525 20.20 21.75 -19.03
CA ALA A 525 20.47 21.00 -17.81
C ALA A 525 19.16 20.53 -17.18
N VAL A 526 19.13 19.28 -16.73
CA VAL A 526 17.96 18.68 -16.08
C VAL A 526 18.34 18.16 -14.69
N ILE A 527 17.59 18.51 -13.66
CA ILE A 527 17.78 18.02 -12.28
C ILE A 527 16.59 17.12 -11.93
N ILE A 528 16.86 15.93 -11.42
CA ILE A 528 15.87 14.91 -11.10
C ILE A 528 16.07 14.46 -9.65
N HIS A 529 15.01 14.55 -8.83
CA HIS A 529 14.98 13.92 -7.50
C HIS A 529 13.69 13.11 -7.33
N ILE A 530 13.79 11.81 -7.59
CA ILE A 530 12.66 10.89 -7.54
C ILE A 530 13.09 9.57 -6.89
N GLY A 531 12.20 9.02 -6.05
CA GLY A 531 12.39 7.72 -5.39
C GLY A 531 12.10 7.76 -3.89
N ASN A 532 11.70 8.92 -3.33
CA ASN A 532 11.31 9.01 -1.93
C ASN A 532 9.93 8.36 -1.69
N ASN A 533 9.07 8.33 -2.71
CA ASN A 533 7.67 7.87 -2.60
C ASN A 533 7.42 6.46 -3.16
N GLY A 534 8.46 5.74 -3.58
CA GLY A 534 8.30 4.41 -4.17
C GLY A 534 9.59 3.91 -4.83
N THR A 535 9.53 2.71 -5.40
CA THR A 535 10.68 2.09 -6.06
C THR A 535 11.04 2.82 -7.36
N PHE A 536 12.34 2.91 -7.63
CA PHE A 536 12.89 3.47 -8.87
C PHE A 536 13.74 2.41 -9.55
N THR A 537 13.28 1.92 -10.70
CA THR A 537 13.89 0.78 -11.38
C THR A 537 14.98 1.21 -12.38
N ALA A 538 15.95 0.33 -12.64
CA ALA A 538 16.97 0.57 -13.67
C ALA A 538 16.36 0.83 -15.05
N LYS A 539 15.25 0.16 -15.40
CA LYS A 539 14.53 0.39 -16.66
C LYS A 539 13.96 1.82 -16.75
N GLN A 540 13.42 2.34 -15.65
CA GLN A 540 12.92 3.73 -15.62
C GLN A 540 14.08 4.72 -15.70
N PHE A 541 15.18 4.48 -15.00
CA PHE A 541 16.40 5.29 -15.12
C PHE A 541 16.88 5.37 -16.57
N ASP A 542 17.03 4.21 -17.22
CA ASP A 542 17.50 4.13 -18.60
C ASP A 542 16.52 4.81 -19.57
N ALA A 543 15.21 4.71 -19.34
CA ALA A 543 14.19 5.40 -20.13
C ALA A 543 14.22 6.92 -19.95
N MET A 544 14.49 7.42 -18.73
CA MET A 544 14.71 8.85 -18.48
C MET A 544 15.95 9.34 -19.23
N MET A 545 17.06 8.60 -19.14
CA MET A 545 18.29 8.97 -19.86
C MET A 545 18.14 8.92 -21.38
N GLN A 546 17.36 7.98 -21.92
CA GLN A 546 17.02 7.97 -23.34
C GLN A 546 16.23 9.22 -23.76
N ALA A 547 15.30 9.68 -22.93
CA ALA A 547 14.55 10.91 -23.18
C ALA A 547 15.42 12.18 -23.08
N LEU A 548 16.55 12.09 -22.37
CA LEU A 548 17.45 13.21 -22.04
C LEU A 548 18.84 13.08 -22.68
N ALA A 549 18.98 12.23 -23.70
CA ALA A 549 20.27 11.91 -24.32
C ALA A 549 20.95 13.12 -24.99
N ASP A 550 20.16 14.11 -25.41
CA ASP A 550 20.62 15.34 -26.05
C ASP A 550 20.85 16.50 -25.06
N ARG A 551 20.64 16.25 -23.77
CA ARG A 551 20.84 17.24 -22.71
C ARG A 551 22.32 17.30 -22.33
N ARG A 552 22.77 18.51 -22.01
CA ARG A 552 24.18 18.78 -21.64
C ARG A 552 24.56 18.07 -20.35
N VAL A 553 23.70 18.13 -19.34
CA VAL A 553 23.88 17.43 -18.06
C VAL A 553 22.54 17.05 -17.46
N VAL A 554 22.47 15.84 -16.90
CA VAL A 554 21.34 15.31 -16.14
C VAL A 554 21.82 14.98 -14.74
N ILE A 555 21.36 15.73 -13.75
CA ILE A 555 21.78 15.60 -12.36
C ILE A 555 20.71 14.79 -11.62
N PHE A 556 21.09 13.63 -11.09
CA PHE A 556 20.24 12.85 -10.19
C PHE A 556 20.62 13.13 -8.75
N VAL A 557 19.62 13.42 -7.93
CA VAL A 557 19.76 13.49 -6.48
C VAL A 557 19.34 12.14 -5.92
N ASN A 558 20.22 11.47 -5.17
CA ASN A 558 19.86 10.21 -4.50
C ASN A 558 18.96 10.47 -3.28
N VAL A 559 18.29 9.42 -2.81
CA VAL A 559 17.19 9.57 -1.85
C VAL A 559 17.65 9.27 -0.42
N LYS A 560 17.03 9.96 0.55
CA LYS A 560 17.12 9.63 1.96
C LYS A 560 15.71 9.52 2.50
N VAL A 561 15.30 8.29 2.80
CA VAL A 561 13.96 7.94 3.24
C VAL A 561 14.06 6.68 4.12
N PRO A 562 13.50 6.67 5.36
CA PRO A 562 13.59 5.49 6.23
C PRO A 562 12.64 4.38 5.77
N ARG A 563 12.90 3.80 4.60
CA ARG A 563 12.08 2.82 3.88
C ARG A 563 12.96 1.76 3.22
N SER A 564 12.40 0.58 3.00
CA SER A 564 13.16 -0.58 2.50
C SER A 564 13.72 -0.40 1.09
N TRP A 565 13.17 0.52 0.30
CA TRP A 565 13.63 0.82 -1.06
C TRP A 565 14.69 1.93 -1.14
N GLU A 566 15.09 2.55 -0.03
CA GLU A 566 16.13 3.60 -0.03
C GLU A 566 17.44 3.09 -0.66
N GLU A 567 17.99 2.02 -0.09
CA GLU A 567 19.27 1.43 -0.52
C GLU A 567 19.18 0.86 -1.95
N PRO A 568 18.14 0.08 -2.35
CA PRO A 568 17.93 -0.31 -3.74
C PRO A 568 17.83 0.86 -4.73
N ASN A 569 17.08 1.92 -4.42
CA ASN A 569 16.94 3.07 -5.30
C ASN A 569 18.26 3.83 -5.44
N ASN A 570 18.99 4.01 -4.33
CA ASN A 570 20.31 4.65 -4.35
C ASN A 570 21.32 3.83 -5.15
N GLY A 571 21.25 2.49 -5.09
CA GLY A 571 22.02 1.60 -5.95
C GLY A 571 21.71 1.80 -7.43
N VAL A 572 20.42 1.84 -7.81
CA VAL A 572 19.99 2.11 -9.19
C VAL A 572 20.51 3.46 -9.70
N ILE A 573 20.41 4.51 -8.87
CA ILE A 573 20.87 5.86 -9.23
C ILE A 573 22.39 5.87 -9.40
N ALA A 574 23.14 5.33 -8.44
CA ALA A 574 24.60 5.28 -8.47
C ALA A 574 25.12 4.48 -9.66
N ASP A 575 24.60 3.28 -9.88
CA ASP A 575 24.95 2.46 -11.05
C ASP A 575 24.54 3.15 -12.35
N GLY A 576 23.40 3.85 -12.34
CA GLY A 576 22.82 4.56 -13.47
C GLY A 576 23.69 5.70 -13.96
N VAL A 577 24.11 6.61 -13.08
CA VAL A 577 24.95 7.76 -13.46
C VAL A 577 26.29 7.31 -14.04
N HIS A 578 26.85 6.17 -13.61
CA HIS A 578 28.08 5.63 -14.18
C HIS A 578 27.93 5.11 -15.62
N ARG A 579 26.71 4.79 -16.07
CA ARG A 579 26.46 4.29 -17.44
C ARG A 579 26.36 5.39 -18.49
N TYR A 580 26.13 6.65 -18.10
CA TYR A 580 25.84 7.74 -19.03
C TYR A 580 26.78 8.92 -18.83
N GLY A 581 27.49 9.33 -19.89
CA GLY A 581 28.52 10.38 -19.83
C GLY A 581 28.00 11.80 -19.54
N ASN A 582 26.70 12.04 -19.71
CA ASN A 582 26.04 13.31 -19.36
C ASN A 582 25.24 13.22 -18.05
N ALA A 583 25.39 12.16 -17.26
CA ALA A 583 24.70 12.00 -15.98
C ALA A 583 25.64 12.28 -14.80
N ALA A 584 25.13 12.93 -13.76
CA ALA A 584 25.88 13.28 -12.55
C ALA A 584 25.07 13.01 -11.28
N LEU A 585 25.76 12.76 -10.16
CA LEU A 585 25.16 12.40 -8.88
C LEU A 585 25.34 13.53 -7.85
N VAL A 586 24.22 13.96 -7.27
CA VAL A 586 24.20 14.68 -6.00
C VAL A 586 23.94 13.66 -4.89
N ASP A 587 24.96 13.42 -4.06
CA ASP A 587 24.88 12.49 -2.93
C ASP A 587 24.24 13.16 -1.69
N TRP A 588 22.93 13.34 -1.77
CA TRP A 588 22.08 13.81 -0.67
C TRP A 588 22.01 12.79 0.48
N HIS A 589 22.04 11.49 0.20
CA HIS A 589 21.98 10.43 1.20
C HIS A 589 23.14 10.52 2.19
N SER A 590 24.39 10.44 1.71
CA SER A 590 25.57 10.51 2.59
C SER A 590 25.64 11.86 3.32
N ALA A 591 25.17 12.94 2.69
CA ALA A 591 25.18 14.26 3.30
C ALA A 591 24.16 14.44 4.45
N SER A 592 23.17 13.53 4.56
CA SER A 592 22.02 13.72 5.44
C SER A 592 21.67 12.54 6.35
N VAL A 593 22.15 11.32 6.08
CA VAL A 593 21.76 10.09 6.80
C VAL A 593 22.00 10.17 8.31
N ASP A 594 23.13 10.71 8.75
CA ASP A 594 23.51 10.82 10.18
C ASP A 594 23.11 12.17 10.81
N ARG A 595 22.17 12.88 10.18
CA ARG A 595 21.81 14.25 10.54
C ARG A 595 20.31 14.43 10.74
N PRO A 596 19.73 13.85 11.82
CA PRO A 596 18.30 13.93 12.08
C PRO A 596 17.79 15.38 12.25
N GLU A 597 18.66 16.32 12.62
CA GLU A 597 18.33 17.74 12.76
C GLU A 597 17.96 18.42 11.43
N LEU A 598 18.26 17.80 10.29
CA LEU A 598 17.88 18.29 8.96
C LEU A 598 16.42 17.96 8.60
N PHE A 599 15.75 17.10 9.36
CA PHE A 599 14.44 16.54 9.01
C PHE A 599 13.37 16.82 10.07
N TYR A 600 12.12 16.90 9.63
CA TYR A 600 10.97 16.80 10.53
C TYR A 600 10.80 15.36 11.05
N ASP A 601 9.83 15.15 11.92
CA ASP A 601 9.64 13.90 12.67
C ASP A 601 9.25 12.69 11.80
N ASP A 602 8.96 12.92 10.51
CA ASP A 602 8.77 11.86 9.52
C ASP A 602 10.10 11.29 8.95
N GLY A 603 11.22 11.97 9.22
CA GLY A 603 12.55 11.60 8.74
C GLY A 603 12.75 11.77 7.24
N ILE A 604 11.85 12.47 6.53
CA ILE A 604 11.84 12.62 5.07
C ILE A 604 11.84 14.11 4.69
N HIS A 605 10.94 14.90 5.27
CA HIS A 605 10.79 16.30 4.90
C HIS A 605 11.80 17.19 5.61
N LEU A 606 12.25 18.22 4.90
CA LEU A 606 13.40 19.02 5.29
C LEU A 606 13.01 20.17 6.23
N ARG A 607 13.71 20.29 7.36
CA ARG A 607 13.75 21.53 8.15
C ARG A 607 14.53 22.62 7.39
N PRO A 608 14.45 23.90 7.79
CA PRO A 608 15.15 24.98 7.09
C PRO A 608 16.64 24.73 6.86
N ALA A 609 17.36 24.14 7.82
CA ALA A 609 18.77 23.76 7.65
C ALA A 609 18.97 22.67 6.58
N GLY A 610 18.06 21.69 6.51
CA GLY A 610 18.04 20.64 5.48
C GLY A 610 17.79 21.22 4.09
N VAL A 611 16.83 22.14 3.96
CA VAL A 611 16.52 22.83 2.70
C VAL A 611 17.75 23.57 2.15
N GLN A 612 18.48 24.28 3.02
CA GLN A 612 19.69 25.00 2.62
C GLN A 612 20.81 24.06 2.15
N LEU A 613 21.08 22.99 2.91
CA LEU A 613 22.08 22.00 2.52
C LEU A 613 21.71 21.33 1.19
N TYR A 614 20.46 20.91 1.05
CA TYR A 614 19.91 20.26 -0.14
C TYR A 614 20.11 21.13 -1.39
N ALA A 615 19.69 22.41 -1.33
CA ALA A 615 19.86 23.35 -2.43
C ALA A 615 21.35 23.64 -2.74
N SER A 616 22.20 23.72 -1.71
CA SER A 616 23.64 23.96 -1.88
C SER A 616 24.36 22.83 -2.61
N LEU A 617 23.98 21.57 -2.36
CA LEU A 617 24.57 20.41 -3.03
C LEU A 617 24.19 20.38 -4.51
N ILE A 618 22.91 20.64 -4.82
CA ILE A 618 22.42 20.70 -6.21
C ILE A 618 23.10 21.80 -7.00
N THR A 619 23.18 23.01 -6.42
CA THR A 619 23.80 24.16 -7.09
C THR A 619 25.31 23.98 -7.28
N LYS A 620 26.00 23.38 -6.30
CA LYS A 620 27.41 23.02 -6.42
C LYS A 620 27.65 22.04 -7.57
N GLU A 621 26.83 21.00 -7.69
CA GLU A 621 26.96 20.04 -8.78
C GLU A 621 26.65 20.68 -10.12
N LEU A 622 25.57 21.48 -10.22
CA LEU A 622 25.25 22.19 -11.44
C LEU A 622 26.38 23.12 -11.91
N ALA A 623 27.07 23.79 -10.98
CA ALA A 623 28.22 24.64 -11.27
C ALA A 623 29.46 23.86 -11.72
N ALA A 624 29.61 22.59 -11.35
CA ALA A 624 30.70 21.72 -11.81
C ALA A 624 30.58 21.38 -13.32
N HIS A 625 29.42 21.61 -13.91
CA HIS A 625 29.15 21.44 -15.34
C HIS A 625 28.80 22.80 -15.97
N PRO A 626 29.78 23.68 -16.26
CA PRO A 626 29.51 25.00 -16.86
C PRO A 626 29.05 24.90 -18.33
N PRO A 627 28.34 25.91 -18.85
CA PRO A 627 28.04 26.00 -20.28
C PRO A 627 29.31 26.12 -21.14
N PRO A 628 29.27 25.72 -22.42
CA PRO A 628 30.37 25.99 -23.35
C PRO A 628 30.62 27.51 -23.46
N PRO A 629 31.88 27.95 -23.65
CA PRO A 629 32.18 29.35 -23.82
C PRO A 629 31.44 29.92 -25.04
N PRO A 630 30.97 31.19 -25.00
CA PRO A 630 30.35 31.81 -26.16
C PRO A 630 31.33 31.80 -27.34
N LEU A 631 30.85 31.40 -28.52
CA LEU A 631 31.64 31.42 -29.75
C LEU A 631 32.23 32.82 -29.97
N ALA A 632 33.54 32.90 -30.18
CA ALA A 632 34.21 34.17 -30.48
C ALA A 632 33.53 34.83 -31.70
N PRO A 633 33.30 36.16 -31.68
CA PRO A 633 32.69 36.84 -32.81
C PRO A 633 33.58 36.66 -34.06
N PRO A 634 32.99 36.47 -35.25
CA PRO A 634 33.77 36.34 -36.49
C PRO A 634 34.61 37.60 -36.73
N PRO A 635 35.80 37.49 -37.34
CA PRO A 635 36.67 38.65 -37.59
C PRO A 635 35.93 39.69 -38.45
N ALA A 636 36.07 40.96 -38.06
CA ALA A 636 35.41 42.09 -38.72
C ALA A 636 35.72 42.11 -40.23
N SER A 637 34.67 42.19 -41.05
CA SER A 637 34.80 42.36 -42.50
C SER A 637 35.41 43.74 -42.84
N PRO A 638 36.19 43.87 -43.92
CA PRO A 638 36.83 45.13 -44.29
C PRO A 638 35.79 46.16 -44.79
N PRO A 639 36.07 47.47 -44.66
CA PRO A 639 35.12 48.52 -45.01
C PRO A 639 34.88 48.61 -46.54
N PRO A 640 33.68 49.03 -46.98
CA PRO A 640 33.34 49.15 -48.40
C PRO A 640 33.98 50.39 -49.06
N PRO A 641 34.13 50.41 -50.40
CA PRO A 641 34.73 51.53 -51.12
C PRO A 641 33.79 52.73 -51.24
N THR A 642 34.38 53.93 -51.20
CA THR A 642 33.72 55.23 -51.33
C THR A 642 33.28 55.55 -52.77
N THR A 643 32.05 56.03 -52.96
CA THR A 643 31.52 56.60 -54.22
C THR A 643 31.24 58.11 -54.08
N PRO A 644 31.32 58.91 -55.18
CA PRO A 644 31.32 60.38 -55.17
C PRO A 644 29.90 61.01 -55.22
N PRO A 645 29.74 62.34 -55.00
CA PRO A 645 28.44 62.97 -54.76
C PRO A 645 27.71 63.41 -56.05
N PRO A 646 26.37 63.59 -56.03
CA PRO A 646 25.61 64.21 -57.11
C PRO A 646 25.52 65.76 -56.95
N PRO A 647 25.20 66.51 -58.02
CA PRO A 647 25.26 67.97 -58.02
C PRO A 647 23.97 68.66 -57.57
N GLU A 648 24.17 69.96 -57.32
CA GLU A 648 23.37 70.97 -56.63
C GLU A 648 22.26 71.61 -57.49
N VAL A 649 21.06 71.81 -56.94
CA VAL A 649 20.05 72.77 -57.44
C VAL A 649 19.27 73.36 -56.24
N ALA A 650 19.12 74.68 -56.21
CA ALA A 650 18.35 75.51 -55.26
C ALA A 650 17.55 76.58 -56.06
N PRO A 651 16.80 77.53 -55.45
CA PRO A 651 15.71 77.45 -54.45
C PRO A 651 14.47 78.33 -54.83
N ALA A 652 13.35 78.21 -54.10
CA ALA A 652 12.27 79.23 -53.88
C ALA A 652 11.16 78.61 -52.99
N ASP A 653 10.42 79.25 -52.09
CA ASP A 653 10.34 80.58 -51.47
C ASP A 653 9.44 80.41 -50.21
N ILE A 654 9.61 81.23 -49.16
CA ILE A 654 8.83 81.23 -47.89
C ILE A 654 7.99 82.51 -47.79
N PRO A 655 6.74 82.46 -47.26
CA PRO A 655 6.38 83.26 -46.05
C PRO A 655 5.39 82.52 -45.08
N VAL A 656 5.72 82.31 -43.79
CA VAL A 656 5.37 83.03 -42.51
C VAL A 656 3.91 82.82 -41.96
N PRO A 657 3.67 82.73 -40.61
CA PRO A 657 2.60 81.92 -39.97
C PRO A 657 1.48 82.68 -39.19
N VAL A 658 0.35 82.01 -38.85
CA VAL A 658 -0.78 82.50 -37.99
C VAL A 658 -1.51 81.30 -37.25
N PRO A 659 -2.12 81.45 -36.04
CA PRO A 659 -2.16 80.46 -34.93
C PRO A 659 -3.52 79.70 -34.75
N PRO A 660 -3.70 78.81 -33.73
CA PRO A 660 -4.86 77.92 -33.66
C PRO A 660 -6.03 78.47 -32.81
N PRO A 661 -7.29 78.03 -33.01
CA PRO A 661 -8.37 78.22 -32.06
C PRO A 661 -8.84 76.94 -31.35
N SER A 662 -9.37 77.15 -30.13
CA SER A 662 -9.79 76.23 -29.07
C SER A 662 -11.22 75.63 -29.23
N PRO A 663 -11.70 74.74 -28.32
CA PRO A 663 -12.79 73.77 -28.56
C PRO A 663 -14.14 74.13 -27.90
N GLN A 664 -15.25 73.47 -28.33
CA GLN A 664 -16.52 73.18 -27.58
C GLN A 664 -17.62 72.61 -28.52
N PRO A 665 -18.80 72.11 -28.07
CA PRO A 665 -19.16 71.31 -26.87
C PRO A 665 -20.12 70.11 -27.21
N ALA A 666 -20.47 69.30 -26.20
CA ALA A 666 -21.37 68.13 -26.25
C ALA A 666 -22.89 68.44 -26.26
N PRO A 667 -23.78 67.48 -26.61
CA PRO A 667 -25.22 67.52 -26.31
C PRO A 667 -25.72 66.37 -25.38
N PRO A 668 -26.97 66.45 -24.85
CA PRO A 668 -27.28 66.10 -23.45
C PRO A 668 -28.17 64.85 -23.22
N THR A 669 -28.37 64.54 -21.93
CA THR A 669 -29.16 63.48 -21.29
C THR A 669 -30.69 63.66 -21.31
N GLY A 670 -31.45 62.55 -21.31
CA GLY A 670 -32.87 62.49 -20.93
C GLY A 670 -33.41 61.07 -20.65
N THR A 671 -34.09 60.87 -19.51
CA THR A 671 -34.92 59.72 -19.04
C THR A 671 -36.41 60.16 -18.97
N PRO A 672 -37.50 59.37 -18.67
CA PRO A 672 -37.65 58.03 -18.01
C PRO A 672 -38.74 57.04 -18.62
N SER A 673 -39.00 55.89 -17.95
CA SER A 673 -39.90 54.70 -18.22
C SER A 673 -41.46 54.96 -18.24
N PRO A 674 -42.47 53.99 -18.27
CA PRO A 674 -42.51 52.48 -18.27
C PRO A 674 -43.64 51.71 -19.10
N THR A 675 -43.51 50.35 -19.26
CA THR A 675 -44.53 49.23 -19.44
C THR A 675 -45.48 49.12 -20.69
N PRO A 676 -46.23 48.00 -20.98
CA PRO A 676 -45.96 46.53 -20.93
C PRO A 676 -46.45 45.68 -22.17
N GLY A 677 -45.81 44.53 -22.47
CA GLY A 677 -46.37 43.31 -23.14
C GLY A 677 -46.69 43.35 -24.67
N PRO A 678 -46.88 42.20 -25.38
CA PRO A 678 -47.09 40.83 -24.90
C PRO A 678 -46.15 39.73 -25.46
N THR A 679 -46.24 38.58 -24.80
CA THR A 679 -45.62 37.25 -24.95
C THR A 679 -46.12 36.39 -26.12
N TYR A 680 -45.23 35.57 -26.71
CA TYR A 680 -45.42 34.16 -27.12
C TYR A 680 -44.04 33.51 -27.46
N PRO A 681 -43.89 32.16 -27.51
CA PRO A 681 -42.87 31.41 -26.76
C PRO A 681 -41.65 30.97 -27.60
N PRO A 682 -40.53 30.57 -26.97
CA PRO A 682 -39.45 29.88 -27.68
C PRO A 682 -39.74 28.36 -27.78
N THR A 683 -39.77 27.84 -29.01
CA THR A 683 -39.63 26.41 -29.33
C THR A 683 -38.14 26.01 -29.38
N PRO A 684 -37.80 24.73 -29.19
CA PRO A 684 -36.57 24.29 -28.54
C PRO A 684 -35.35 24.26 -29.47
N THR A 685 -34.20 24.60 -28.89
CA THR A 685 -32.88 24.38 -29.48
C THR A 685 -32.55 22.89 -29.57
N SER A 686 -32.04 22.52 -30.75
CA SER A 686 -31.54 21.21 -31.18
C SER A 686 -30.51 20.57 -30.22
N PRO A 687 -30.41 19.22 -30.21
CA PRO A 687 -29.48 18.48 -29.34
C PRO A 687 -28.01 18.58 -29.80
N PRO A 688 -27.05 18.33 -28.89
CA PRO A 688 -25.62 18.43 -29.15
C PRO A 688 -25.09 17.34 -30.09
N THR A 689 -24.16 17.75 -30.93
CA THR A 689 -23.41 16.98 -31.93
C THR A 689 -22.70 15.77 -31.31
N ALA A 690 -22.86 14.60 -31.93
CA ALA A 690 -22.21 13.34 -31.53
C ALA A 690 -20.67 13.38 -31.74
N PRO A 691 -19.89 12.64 -30.92
CA PRO A 691 -18.44 12.52 -31.10
C PRO A 691 -18.09 11.73 -32.38
N PRO A 692 -16.90 11.95 -32.97
CA PRO A 692 -16.47 11.20 -34.15
C PRO A 692 -16.25 9.71 -33.80
N PRO A 693 -16.48 8.79 -34.76
CA PRO A 693 -16.29 7.36 -34.54
C PRO A 693 -14.80 7.01 -34.36
N PRO A 694 -14.48 5.92 -33.63
CA PRO A 694 -13.11 5.44 -33.47
C PRO A 694 -12.51 4.96 -34.80
N PRO A 695 -11.17 4.99 -34.94
CA PRO A 695 -10.50 4.45 -36.12
C PRO A 695 -10.71 2.93 -36.24
N PRO A 696 -10.71 2.37 -37.46
CA PRO A 696 -10.87 0.94 -37.68
C PRO A 696 -9.68 0.15 -37.10
N PRO A 697 -9.90 -1.11 -36.66
CA PRO A 697 -8.84 -1.95 -36.14
C PRO A 697 -7.81 -2.30 -37.24
N PRO A 698 -6.54 -2.56 -36.88
CA PRO A 698 -5.53 -3.01 -37.83
C PRO A 698 -5.91 -4.37 -38.44
N PRO A 699 -5.47 -4.66 -39.68
CA PRO A 699 -5.73 -5.94 -40.32
C PRO A 699 -5.12 -7.10 -39.52
N PRO A 700 -5.74 -8.29 -39.53
CA PRO A 700 -5.17 -9.45 -38.86
C PRO A 700 -3.82 -9.85 -39.49
N PRO A 701 -2.89 -10.41 -38.71
CA PRO A 701 -1.65 -10.94 -39.26
C PRO A 701 -1.93 -12.08 -40.27
N PRO A 702 -1.04 -12.30 -41.26
CA PRO A 702 -1.22 -13.38 -42.23
C PRO A 702 -1.29 -14.74 -41.52
N THR A 703 -2.24 -15.56 -41.95
CA THR A 703 -2.45 -16.92 -41.45
C THR A 703 -1.16 -17.73 -41.60
N PRO A 704 -0.65 -18.39 -40.54
CA PRO A 704 0.44 -19.35 -40.70
C PRO A 704 -0.03 -20.50 -41.58
N ALA A 705 0.85 -20.97 -42.47
CA ALA A 705 0.62 -22.13 -43.32
C ALA A 705 0.18 -23.35 -42.48
N PRO A 706 -0.70 -24.23 -43.00
CA PRO A 706 -1.16 -25.39 -42.24
C PRO A 706 0.02 -26.32 -41.91
N THR A 707 0.24 -26.52 -40.61
CA THR A 707 1.11 -27.60 -40.10
C THR A 707 0.59 -28.96 -40.58
N PRO A 708 1.45 -29.88 -41.03
CA PRO A 708 1.04 -31.24 -41.36
C PRO A 708 0.48 -31.96 -40.11
N PRO A 709 -0.46 -32.91 -40.29
CA PRO A 709 -1.07 -33.60 -39.16
C PRO A 709 -0.02 -34.41 -38.37
N PRO A 710 -0.18 -34.52 -37.03
CA PRO A 710 0.70 -35.34 -36.21
C PRO A 710 0.56 -36.82 -36.57
N THR A 711 1.68 -37.52 -36.63
CA THR A 711 1.76 -38.97 -36.78
C THR A 711 1.04 -39.64 -35.59
N PRO A 712 0.21 -40.68 -35.80
CA PRO A 712 -0.44 -41.37 -34.69
C PRO A 712 0.61 -42.06 -33.80
N PRO A 713 0.40 -42.10 -32.47
CA PRO A 713 1.28 -42.82 -31.56
C PRO A 713 1.24 -44.33 -31.84
N PRO A 714 2.36 -45.07 -31.63
CA PRO A 714 2.36 -46.52 -31.77
C PRO A 714 1.41 -47.16 -30.74
N THR A 715 0.67 -48.16 -31.21
CA THR A 715 -0.25 -48.99 -30.42
C THR A 715 0.50 -49.63 -29.25
N PRO A 716 -0.05 -49.61 -28.01
CA PRO A 716 0.54 -50.34 -26.90
C PRO A 716 0.48 -51.86 -27.15
N PRO A 717 1.50 -52.63 -26.73
CA PRO A 717 1.47 -54.08 -26.84
C PRO A 717 0.36 -54.69 -25.97
N PRO A 718 -0.20 -55.85 -26.36
CA PRO A 718 -1.30 -56.50 -25.64
C PRO A 718 -0.88 -56.91 -24.22
N THR A 719 -1.77 -56.65 -23.26
CA THR A 719 -1.66 -57.05 -21.86
C THR A 719 -1.50 -58.57 -21.72
N PRO A 720 -0.53 -59.07 -20.92
CA PRO A 720 -0.44 -60.50 -20.62
C PRO A 720 -1.64 -60.97 -19.78
N PRO A 721 -2.05 -62.26 -19.90
CA PRO A 721 -3.19 -62.81 -19.16
C PRO A 721 -2.94 -62.84 -17.65
N PRO A 722 -4.00 -62.78 -16.82
CA PRO A 722 -3.89 -62.75 -15.37
C PRO A 722 -3.28 -64.05 -14.83
N THR A 723 -2.26 -63.91 -13.98
CA THR A 723 -1.68 -65.01 -13.20
C THR A 723 -2.68 -65.48 -12.14
N PRO A 724 -2.87 -66.79 -11.91
CA PRO A 724 -3.83 -67.30 -10.94
C PRO A 724 -3.47 -66.93 -9.49
N GLU A 725 -4.50 -66.58 -8.72
CA GLU A 725 -4.46 -66.28 -7.28
C GLU A 725 -3.83 -67.42 -6.45
N PRO A 726 -2.91 -67.13 -5.53
CA PRO A 726 -2.51 -68.09 -4.52
C PRO A 726 -3.58 -68.17 -3.41
N THR A 727 -4.04 -69.39 -3.17
CA THR A 727 -4.99 -69.78 -2.12
C THR A 727 -4.49 -69.36 -0.73
N PRO A 728 -5.34 -68.82 0.16
CA PRO A 728 -4.92 -68.44 1.51
C PRO A 728 -4.65 -69.67 2.39
N PRO A 729 -3.56 -69.69 3.19
CA PRO A 729 -3.34 -70.73 4.19
C PRO A 729 -4.27 -70.57 5.39
N SER A 730 -4.77 -71.70 5.86
CA SER A 730 -5.64 -71.90 7.02
C SER A 730 -5.01 -71.37 8.31
N THR A 731 -5.82 -70.69 9.12
CA THR A 731 -5.57 -70.26 10.51
C THR A 731 -5.18 -71.40 11.45
N PRO A 732 -4.31 -71.12 12.44
CA PRO A 732 -4.40 -71.71 13.77
C PRO A 732 -5.01 -70.72 14.78
N GLU A 733 -5.93 -71.22 15.59
CA GLU A 733 -6.64 -70.53 16.69
C GLU A 733 -5.69 -69.94 17.76
N PRO A 734 -6.08 -68.82 18.41
CA PRO A 734 -5.32 -68.20 19.49
C PRO A 734 -5.48 -68.94 20.83
N THR A 735 -4.34 -69.21 21.47
CA THR A 735 -4.21 -69.75 22.82
C THR A 735 -4.74 -68.75 23.87
N PRO A 736 -5.53 -69.18 24.87
CA PRO A 736 -6.04 -68.27 25.91
C PRO A 736 -4.95 -67.82 26.91
N PRO A 737 -5.08 -66.62 27.51
CA PRO A 737 -4.11 -66.08 28.45
C PRO A 737 -4.19 -66.75 29.84
N PRO A 738 -3.08 -66.80 30.61
CA PRO A 738 -3.06 -67.41 31.92
C PRO A 738 -3.81 -66.59 32.99
N THR A 739 -4.45 -67.33 33.90
CA THR A 739 -5.25 -66.89 35.05
C THR A 739 -4.38 -66.17 36.10
N PRO A 740 -4.86 -65.11 36.77
CA PRO A 740 -4.13 -64.49 37.88
C PRO A 740 -4.34 -65.27 39.19
N GLU A 741 -3.24 -65.58 39.89
CA GLU A 741 -3.23 -66.11 41.25
C GLU A 741 -3.72 -65.06 42.28
N PRO A 742 -4.38 -65.50 43.38
CA PRO A 742 -4.93 -64.61 44.40
C PRO A 742 -3.87 -64.19 45.42
N THR A 743 -3.77 -62.88 45.69
CA THR A 743 -3.02 -62.35 46.83
C THR A 743 -3.88 -62.39 48.10
N PRO A 744 -3.41 -62.93 49.23
CA PRO A 744 -4.13 -62.88 50.49
C PRO A 744 -3.91 -61.53 51.21
N THR A 745 -4.99 -60.98 51.76
CA THR A 745 -4.99 -59.87 52.74
C THR A 745 -4.61 -60.42 54.12
N PRO A 746 -3.90 -59.63 54.95
CA PRO A 746 -4.57 -58.86 56.01
C PRO A 746 -4.35 -57.35 55.93
#